data_AF-A0A2M7CVL2-F1
#
_entry.id   AF-A0A2M7CVL2-F1
#
_cell.length_a   1.000
_cell.length_b   1.000
_cell.length_c   1.000
_cell.angle_alpha   90.00
_cell.angle_beta   90.00
_cell.angle_gamma   90.00
#
_symmetry.space_group_name_H-M   'P 1'
#
loop_
_entity.id
_entity.type
_entity.pdbx_description
1 polymer ?
#
loop_
_entity_poly.entity_id
_entity_poly.type
_entity_poly.pdbx_seq_one_letter_code
_entity_poly.pdbx_strand_id
1 'polypeptide(L)'
;MNFFESQRLARVQSRRMLWLFALAVLAIVAAIDFALVLILFAGEPHGEDASVSIGQVISSHHGALIAGALITVGLVAVASLFKISTLQSGGSAVAQSLDGTLIATDSSNPHFRRLRNVVEEIAIASGVPVPQIYVLENEAGINAFAAGYSPADAAVAVTRGALEKLTRDELQGVIAHEFSHMQNGDMRLNIKLMGVLFGILVLGLIGRKLLVGLSRVRSDKGSLPILLIAVVVMILGYVGVFFGRMIKAGISRQREYLADASAVQFTRQTLGIGGALKKIGGLAVGSKLDNAETEEVSHMLFGDGVGYSALFATHPPLVDRIRRLDPQFDPRQYVDIAKRWSAPVDVLALDAELAQAPVAGLSSGAPAAPGRVLPTRTSEQSVSPAQVAGQVGNPAVDDYRTADRIHREIPKILRDAARSQTSAMETVFALLIDTDTAIAARQLSLIANHAGAAAMAGTEDLLAAVATLHPMSRLPLAAMAFPAIRRFPRQNLQQFVAVLERLIHADGKTGLFEYCLAKLIGAQVTDALDPPRSSTIGKRKLVDCETAVVHLFSVLAHFGHDDEVGAKRAFNVGIDAVYRQTSHRYALPSDWVGALDRALPELNGLDSTGKELLIEAMVSAIATDNQVVVAEAELLRVICAALHCPLPPLLSVA
;
A
#
# COMPACT_ATOMS: atom_id res chain seq x y z
N MET A 1 -1.80 -15.04 -10.79
CA MET A 1 -1.76 -13.59 -11.08
C MET A 1 -0.53 -13.05 -10.40
N ASN A 2 0.41 -12.51 -11.16
CA ASN A 2 1.59 -11.85 -10.60
C ASN A 2 1.30 -10.36 -10.34
N PHE A 3 2.24 -9.66 -9.70
CA PHE A 3 2.09 -8.24 -9.33
C PHE A 3 1.87 -7.32 -10.55
N PHE A 4 2.58 -7.56 -11.65
CA PHE A 4 2.46 -6.74 -12.86
C PHE A 4 1.10 -6.93 -13.54
N GLU A 5 0.56 -8.15 -13.53
CA GLU A 5 -0.78 -8.46 -13.98
C GLU A 5 -1.85 -7.77 -13.12
N SER A 6 -1.68 -7.78 -11.79
CA SER A 6 -2.61 -7.08 -10.89
C SER A 6 -2.62 -5.57 -11.11
N GLN A 7 -1.44 -4.94 -11.32
CA GLN A 7 -1.34 -3.53 -11.68
C GLN A 7 -2.03 -3.21 -13.01
N ARG A 8 -1.84 -4.06 -14.03
CA ARG A 8 -2.47 -3.89 -15.35
C ARG A 8 -3.99 -3.98 -15.24
N LEU A 9 -4.51 -4.99 -14.53
CA LEU A 9 -5.93 -5.17 -14.29
C LEU A 9 -6.51 -3.99 -13.51
N ALA A 10 -5.83 -3.52 -12.46
CA ALA A 10 -6.23 -2.35 -11.69
C ALA A 10 -6.35 -1.09 -12.57
N ARG A 11 -5.42 -0.89 -13.53
CA ARG A 11 -5.49 0.22 -14.49
C ARG A 11 -6.68 0.11 -15.44
N VAL A 12 -6.91 -1.08 -16.01
CA VAL A 12 -8.06 -1.32 -16.92
C VAL A 12 -9.37 -1.11 -16.17
N GLN A 13 -9.49 -1.67 -14.97
CA GLN A 13 -10.67 -1.50 -14.11
C GLN A 13 -10.88 -0.05 -13.68
N SER A 14 -9.81 0.68 -13.32
CA SER A 14 -9.89 2.12 -13.01
C SER A 14 -10.41 2.94 -14.19
N ARG A 15 -9.94 2.65 -15.41
CA ARG A 15 -10.42 3.34 -16.63
C ARG A 15 -11.86 2.98 -16.92
N ARG A 16 -12.22 1.70 -16.86
CA ARG A 16 -13.61 1.24 -17.04
C ARG A 16 -14.54 1.90 -16.03
N MET A 17 -14.13 2.01 -14.78
CA MET A 17 -14.87 2.67 -13.72
C MET A 17 -15.05 4.16 -14.01
N LEU A 18 -14.00 4.88 -14.41
CA LEU A 18 -14.11 6.29 -14.78
C LEU A 18 -15.10 6.49 -15.95
N TRP A 19 -15.09 5.59 -16.93
CA TRP A 19 -16.05 5.58 -18.02
C TRP A 19 -17.48 5.31 -17.55
N LEU A 20 -17.69 4.29 -16.71
CA LEU A 20 -19.00 3.98 -16.14
C LEU A 20 -19.53 5.13 -15.28
N PHE A 21 -18.64 5.81 -14.55
CA PHE A 21 -18.99 6.99 -13.77
C PHE A 21 -19.38 8.16 -14.66
N ALA A 22 -18.60 8.47 -15.70
CA ALA A 22 -18.94 9.52 -16.66
C ALA A 22 -20.31 9.25 -17.30
N LEU A 23 -20.57 8.00 -17.68
CA LEU A 23 -21.88 7.58 -18.20
C LEU A 23 -23.00 7.77 -17.17
N ALA A 24 -22.77 7.39 -15.91
CA ALA A 24 -23.75 7.57 -14.85
C ALA A 24 -24.06 9.05 -14.58
N VAL A 25 -23.05 9.93 -14.55
CA VAL A 25 -23.25 11.37 -14.41
C VAL A 25 -24.01 11.95 -15.60
N LEU A 26 -23.65 11.56 -16.82
CA LEU A 26 -24.37 11.99 -18.03
C LEU A 26 -25.84 11.53 -18.01
N ALA A 27 -26.11 10.30 -17.57
CA ALA A 27 -27.48 9.79 -17.43
C ALA A 27 -28.27 10.57 -16.37
N ILE A 28 -27.66 10.90 -15.24
CA ILE A 28 -28.28 11.72 -14.18
C ILE A 28 -28.59 13.13 -14.71
N VAL A 29 -27.63 13.76 -15.38
CA VAL A 29 -27.80 15.11 -15.97
C VAL A 29 -28.93 15.10 -17.00
N ALA A 30 -28.92 14.14 -17.93
CA ALA A 30 -29.98 14.01 -18.93
C ALA A 30 -31.36 13.78 -18.29
N ALA A 31 -31.44 13.02 -17.20
CA ALA A 31 -32.68 12.80 -16.46
C ALA A 31 -33.16 14.05 -15.71
N ILE A 32 -32.24 14.83 -15.12
CA ILE A 32 -32.56 16.13 -14.49
C ILE A 32 -33.08 17.12 -15.53
N ASP A 33 -32.40 17.26 -16.67
CA ASP A 33 -32.81 18.16 -17.74
C ASP A 33 -34.14 17.74 -18.36
N PHE A 34 -34.36 16.45 -18.55
CA PHE A 34 -35.64 15.92 -19.02
C PHE A 34 -36.78 16.26 -18.05
N ALA A 35 -36.57 16.10 -16.75
CA ALA A 35 -37.55 16.49 -15.75
C ALA A 35 -37.78 18.02 -15.73
N LEU A 36 -36.74 18.81 -15.92
CA LEU A 36 -36.86 20.27 -16.04
C LEU A 36 -37.72 20.65 -17.25
N VAL A 37 -37.49 20.03 -18.41
CA VAL A 37 -38.32 20.22 -19.62
C VAL A 37 -39.78 19.86 -19.34
N LEU A 38 -40.05 18.73 -18.67
CA LEU A 38 -41.41 18.34 -18.31
C LEU A 38 -42.10 19.34 -17.37
N ILE A 39 -41.37 19.87 -16.39
CA ILE A 39 -41.89 20.86 -15.44
C ILE A 39 -42.16 22.19 -16.14
N LEU A 40 -41.25 22.64 -17.01
CA LEU A 40 -41.45 23.85 -17.81
C LEU A 40 -42.63 23.71 -18.76
N PHE A 41 -42.72 22.58 -19.46
CA PHE A 41 -43.84 22.26 -20.35
C PHE A 41 -45.19 22.26 -19.61
N ALA A 42 -45.25 21.69 -18.40
CA ALA A 42 -46.46 21.70 -17.58
C ALA A 42 -46.82 23.09 -17.03
N GLY A 43 -45.86 24.02 -17.00
CA GLY A 43 -46.05 25.40 -16.55
C GLY A 43 -46.53 26.37 -17.65
N GLU A 44 -46.47 25.98 -18.92
CA GLU A 44 -46.90 26.82 -20.04
C GLU A 44 -48.45 26.95 -20.08
N PRO A 45 -48.99 28.17 -20.18
CA PRO A 45 -50.44 28.37 -20.27
C PRO A 45 -50.97 27.80 -21.59
N HIS A 46 -51.89 26.83 -21.49
CA HIS A 46 -52.55 26.24 -22.65
C HIS A 46 -53.69 27.19 -23.11
N GLY A 47 -53.37 28.10 -24.03
CA GLY A 47 -54.38 28.89 -24.75
C GLY A 47 -55.14 28.03 -25.77
N GLU A 48 -56.40 28.38 -26.07
CA GLU A 48 -57.35 27.56 -26.85
C GLU A 48 -56.87 27.15 -28.26
N ASP A 49 -55.85 27.78 -28.84
CA ASP A 49 -55.39 27.51 -30.23
C ASP A 49 -53.88 27.24 -30.42
N ALA A 50 -53.10 27.08 -29.35
CA ALA A 50 -51.65 26.85 -29.47
C ALA A 50 -51.17 25.62 -28.67
N SER A 51 -51.06 24.48 -29.34
CA SER A 51 -50.35 23.32 -28.78
C SER A 51 -48.84 23.57 -28.84
N VAL A 52 -48.24 24.00 -27.73
CA VAL A 52 -46.78 24.09 -27.62
C VAL A 52 -46.20 22.68 -27.73
N SER A 53 -45.20 22.47 -28.59
CA SER A 53 -44.49 21.19 -28.70
C SER A 53 -43.33 21.14 -27.70
N ILE A 54 -43.00 19.94 -27.20
CA ILE A 54 -41.79 19.70 -26.40
C ILE A 54 -40.53 20.23 -27.10
N GLY A 55 -40.47 20.11 -28.44
CA GLY A 55 -39.36 20.64 -29.22
C GLY A 55 -39.23 22.16 -29.16
N GLN A 56 -40.34 22.88 -29.01
CA GLN A 56 -40.35 24.35 -28.85
C GLN A 56 -39.95 24.77 -27.44
N VAL A 57 -40.31 24.01 -26.40
CA VAL A 57 -39.83 24.25 -25.02
C VAL A 57 -38.32 24.06 -24.94
N ILE A 58 -37.78 23.00 -25.55
CA ILE A 58 -36.34 22.75 -25.61
C ILE A 58 -35.63 23.88 -26.36
N SER A 59 -36.14 24.29 -27.53
CA SER A 59 -35.48 25.34 -28.32
C SER A 59 -35.56 26.72 -27.67
N SER A 60 -36.62 27.03 -26.92
CA SER A 60 -36.74 28.30 -26.18
C SER A 60 -35.87 28.34 -24.91
N HIS A 61 -35.61 27.18 -24.29
CA HIS A 61 -34.88 27.09 -23.02
C HIS A 61 -33.49 26.42 -23.13
N HIS A 62 -32.96 26.22 -24.35
CA HIS A 62 -31.69 25.51 -24.57
C HIS A 62 -30.52 26.09 -23.76
N GLY A 63 -30.47 27.41 -23.58
CA GLY A 63 -29.44 28.07 -22.79
C GLY A 63 -29.51 27.69 -21.30
N ALA A 64 -30.73 27.63 -20.74
CA ALA A 64 -30.94 27.23 -19.34
C ALA A 64 -30.63 25.74 -19.12
N LEU A 65 -30.98 24.88 -20.09
CA LEU A 65 -30.67 23.45 -20.04
C LEU A 65 -29.16 23.19 -20.08
N ILE A 66 -28.44 23.82 -21.03
CA ILE A 66 -26.98 23.71 -21.10
C ILE A 66 -26.32 24.25 -19.84
N ALA A 67 -26.78 25.38 -19.30
CA ALA A 67 -26.26 25.94 -18.06
C ALA A 67 -26.51 25.00 -16.87
N GLY A 68 -27.72 24.44 -16.74
CA GLY A 68 -28.08 23.49 -15.68
C GLY A 68 -27.25 22.21 -15.74
N ALA A 69 -27.04 21.66 -16.95
CA ALA A 69 -26.16 20.54 -17.17
C ALA A 69 -24.71 20.82 -16.73
N LEU A 70 -24.15 21.96 -17.16
CA LEU A 70 -22.79 22.37 -16.79
C LEU A 70 -22.64 22.61 -15.28
N ILE A 71 -23.63 23.22 -14.63
CA ILE A 71 -23.66 23.41 -13.18
C ILE A 71 -23.67 22.06 -12.46
N THR A 72 -24.51 21.12 -12.90
CA THR A 72 -24.61 19.80 -12.29
C THR A 72 -23.31 19.02 -12.43
N VAL A 73 -22.72 18.99 -13.64
CA VAL A 73 -21.41 18.34 -13.87
C VAL A 73 -20.31 19.03 -13.06
N GLY A 74 -20.27 20.36 -13.06
CA GLY A 74 -19.30 21.15 -12.31
C GLY A 74 -19.38 20.89 -10.81
N LEU A 75 -20.59 20.84 -10.25
CA LEU A 75 -20.85 20.54 -8.84
C LEU A 75 -20.36 19.12 -8.47
N VAL A 76 -20.72 18.11 -9.26
CA VAL A 76 -20.27 16.73 -9.05
C VAL A 76 -18.74 16.64 -9.12
N ALA A 77 -18.12 17.31 -10.10
CA ALA A 77 -16.68 17.33 -10.27
C ALA A 77 -15.97 18.01 -9.10
N VAL A 78 -16.43 19.20 -8.68
CA VAL A 78 -15.86 19.93 -7.54
C VAL A 78 -16.02 19.15 -6.25
N ALA A 79 -17.20 18.58 -5.98
CA ALA A 79 -17.42 17.74 -4.81
C ALA A 79 -16.51 16.49 -4.82
N SER A 80 -16.36 15.85 -5.97
CA SER A 80 -15.46 14.70 -6.12
C SER A 80 -14.01 15.06 -5.85
N LEU A 81 -13.52 16.15 -6.46
CA LEU A 81 -12.15 16.65 -6.28
C LEU A 81 -11.89 17.09 -4.85
N PHE A 82 -12.86 17.76 -4.22
CA PHE A 82 -12.80 18.16 -2.82
C PHE A 82 -12.60 16.92 -1.93
N LYS A 83 -13.45 15.89 -2.06
CA LYS A 83 -13.33 14.68 -1.24
C LYS A 83 -12.02 13.91 -1.51
N ILE A 84 -11.59 13.82 -2.77
CA ILE A 84 -10.28 13.21 -3.11
C ILE A 84 -9.15 13.98 -2.43
N SER A 85 -9.16 15.32 -2.48
CA SER A 85 -8.15 16.17 -1.86
C SER A 85 -8.11 15.99 -0.33
N THR A 86 -9.27 15.91 0.34
CA THR A 86 -9.32 15.68 1.79
C THR A 86 -8.77 14.30 2.20
N LEU A 87 -8.88 13.30 1.33
CA LEU A 87 -8.37 11.95 1.58
C LEU A 87 -6.90 11.79 1.17
N GLN A 88 -6.28 12.79 0.54
CA GLN A 88 -4.85 12.81 0.22
C GLN A 88 -3.96 13.17 1.42
N SER A 89 -4.55 13.52 2.57
CA SER A 89 -3.83 13.89 3.80
C SER A 89 -3.07 12.72 4.46
N GLY A 90 -3.08 11.54 3.86
CA GLY A 90 -2.30 10.36 4.24
C GLY A 90 -3.07 9.35 5.09
N GLY A 91 -2.51 8.14 5.21
CA GLY A 91 -3.15 7.04 5.95
C GLY A 91 -3.42 7.38 7.42
N SER A 92 -2.51 8.13 8.03
CA SER A 92 -2.60 8.59 9.41
C SER A 92 -3.83 9.46 9.68
N ALA A 93 -4.21 10.33 8.73
CA ALA A 93 -5.38 11.19 8.87
C ALA A 93 -6.68 10.37 8.86
N VAL A 94 -6.74 9.33 8.01
CA VAL A 94 -7.89 8.40 7.96
C VAL A 94 -7.97 7.56 9.24
N ALA A 95 -6.84 7.11 9.78
CA ALA A 95 -6.84 6.38 11.05
C ALA A 95 -7.32 7.26 12.21
N GLN A 96 -6.87 8.51 12.27
CA GLN A 96 -7.27 9.46 13.32
C GLN A 96 -8.73 9.91 13.21
N SER A 97 -9.29 10.04 12.01
CA SER A 97 -10.73 10.35 11.85
C SER A 97 -11.64 9.25 12.38
N LEU A 98 -11.11 8.03 12.55
CA LEU A 98 -11.82 6.88 13.14
C LEU A 98 -11.47 6.67 14.62
N ASP A 99 -10.98 7.71 15.32
CA ASP A 99 -10.51 7.65 16.70
C ASP A 99 -9.34 6.66 16.93
N GLY A 100 -8.53 6.44 15.89
CA GLY A 100 -7.35 5.61 15.98
C GLY A 100 -6.26 6.26 16.82
N THR A 101 -5.79 5.53 17.83
CA THR A 101 -4.67 5.93 18.68
C THR A 101 -3.37 5.35 18.12
N LEU A 102 -2.36 6.19 17.88
CA LEU A 102 -1.06 5.75 17.40
C LEU A 102 -0.35 4.94 18.48
N ILE A 103 0.18 3.78 18.13
CA ILE A 103 0.98 2.98 19.06
C ILE A 103 2.31 3.68 19.35
N ALA A 104 2.53 4.01 20.62
CA ALA A 104 3.80 4.55 21.09
C ALA A 104 4.94 3.53 20.94
N THR A 105 6.11 4.03 20.56
CA THR A 105 7.30 3.25 20.22
C THR A 105 7.90 2.51 21.43
N ASP A 106 7.66 3.03 22.63
CA ASP A 106 8.11 2.53 23.93
C ASP A 106 7.03 1.78 24.70
N SER A 107 5.87 1.47 24.08
CA SER A 107 4.78 0.82 24.78
C SER A 107 5.18 -0.54 25.38
N SER A 108 4.94 -0.70 26.68
CA SER A 108 5.13 -1.94 27.42
C SER A 108 3.99 -2.94 27.19
N ASN A 109 2.87 -2.50 26.60
CA ASN A 109 1.68 -3.32 26.39
C ASN A 109 2.04 -4.53 25.48
N PRO A 110 1.85 -5.77 25.98
CA PRO A 110 2.20 -6.97 25.22
C PRO A 110 1.39 -7.14 23.92
N HIS A 111 0.12 -6.71 23.87
CA HIS A 111 -0.68 -6.74 22.63
C HIS A 111 -0.11 -5.80 21.57
N PHE A 112 0.31 -4.60 21.96
CA PHE A 112 0.90 -3.62 21.03
C PHE A 112 2.26 -4.09 20.53
N ARG A 113 3.07 -4.71 21.40
CA ARG A 113 4.33 -5.35 20.99
C ARG A 113 4.10 -6.49 20.02
N ARG A 114 3.11 -7.35 20.26
CA ARG A 114 2.73 -8.45 19.36
C ARG A 114 2.31 -7.93 17.99
N LEU A 115 1.40 -6.95 17.94
CA LEU A 115 0.95 -6.35 16.68
C LEU A 115 2.13 -5.74 15.90
N ARG A 116 2.99 -4.98 16.58
CA ARG A 116 4.14 -4.35 15.94
C ARG A 116 5.08 -5.36 15.31
N ASN A 117 5.41 -6.44 16.04
CA ASN A 117 6.26 -7.49 15.49
C ASN A 117 5.62 -8.12 14.24
N VAL A 118 4.32 -8.43 14.29
CA VAL A 118 3.57 -8.96 13.14
C VAL A 118 3.62 -8.00 11.95
N VAL A 119 3.38 -6.71 12.15
CA VAL A 119 3.42 -5.70 11.08
C VAL A 119 4.83 -5.55 10.49
N GLU A 120 5.87 -5.52 11.33
CA GLU A 120 7.26 -5.42 10.89
C GLU A 120 7.69 -6.67 10.10
N GLU A 121 7.31 -7.87 10.54
CA GLU A 121 7.59 -9.12 9.84
C GLU A 121 6.92 -9.17 8.46
N ILE A 122 5.64 -8.79 8.37
CA ILE A 122 4.92 -8.74 7.10
C ILE A 122 5.45 -7.65 6.17
N ALA A 123 5.88 -6.50 6.69
CA ALA A 123 6.53 -5.46 5.90
C ALA A 123 7.86 -5.95 5.29
N ILE A 124 8.69 -6.62 6.09
CA ILE A 124 9.93 -7.24 5.60
C ILE A 124 9.61 -8.30 4.55
N ALA A 125 8.65 -9.20 4.81
CA ALA A 125 8.29 -10.27 3.88
C ALA A 125 7.69 -9.74 2.57
N SER A 126 6.88 -8.68 2.61
CA SER A 126 6.23 -8.11 1.43
C SER A 126 7.12 -7.13 0.66
N GLY A 127 8.27 -6.72 1.20
CA GLY A 127 9.15 -5.70 0.63
C GLY A 127 8.56 -4.29 0.65
N VAL A 128 7.56 -4.04 1.52
CA VAL A 128 6.84 -2.77 1.64
C VAL A 128 7.37 -2.00 2.85
N PRO A 129 7.49 -0.65 2.81
CA PRO A 129 7.86 0.13 3.98
C PRO A 129 6.92 -0.15 5.16
N VAL A 130 7.46 -0.20 6.38
CA VAL A 130 6.65 -0.43 7.58
C VAL A 130 5.65 0.73 7.73
N PRO A 131 4.32 0.46 7.82
CA PRO A 131 3.32 1.50 8.01
C PRO A 131 3.28 1.99 9.48
N GLN A 132 2.59 3.10 9.71
CA GLN A 132 2.26 3.55 11.07
C GLN A 132 1.16 2.66 11.60
N ILE A 133 1.23 2.34 12.89
CA ILE A 133 0.36 1.36 13.51
C ILE A 133 -0.57 2.07 14.48
N TYR A 134 -1.87 1.94 14.24
CA TYR A 134 -2.94 2.53 15.03
C TYR A 134 -3.81 1.44 15.67
N VAL A 135 -4.42 1.79 16.79
CA VAL A 135 -5.43 0.95 17.46
C VAL A 135 -6.72 1.74 17.61
N LEU A 136 -7.85 1.15 17.20
CA LEU A 136 -9.17 1.64 17.54
C LEU A 136 -9.56 1.04 18.90
N GLU A 137 -9.20 1.74 19.98
CA GLU A 137 -9.31 1.22 21.35
C GLU A 137 -10.76 1.02 21.78
N ASN A 138 -11.68 1.83 21.25
CA ASN A 138 -13.10 1.78 21.63
C ASN A 138 -13.89 0.69 20.89
N GLU A 139 -13.28 0.03 19.89
CA GLU A 139 -14.00 -0.89 19.00
C GLU A 139 -13.81 -2.36 19.40
N ALA A 140 -14.91 -3.03 19.74
CA ALA A 140 -14.90 -4.41 20.21
C ALA A 140 -15.01 -5.46 19.09
N GLY A 141 -15.44 -5.07 17.89
CA GLY A 141 -15.49 -5.93 16.70
C GLY A 141 -14.09 -6.36 16.24
N ILE A 142 -13.98 -7.48 15.54
CA ILE A 142 -12.73 -7.91 14.92
C ILE A 142 -12.61 -7.23 13.57
N ASN A 143 -11.76 -6.21 13.50
CA ASN A 143 -11.53 -5.47 12.26
C ASN A 143 -10.10 -4.91 12.17
N ALA A 144 -9.65 -4.67 10.94
CA ALA A 144 -8.41 -4.01 10.59
C ALA A 144 -8.60 -3.25 9.26
N PHE A 145 -7.76 -2.27 8.97
CA PHE A 145 -7.70 -1.65 7.64
C PHE A 145 -6.33 -1.05 7.36
N ALA A 146 -5.99 -0.98 6.07
CA ALA A 146 -4.92 -0.16 5.54
C ALA A 146 -5.47 1.10 4.84
N ALA A 147 -4.93 2.27 5.18
CA ALA A 147 -5.23 3.54 4.54
C ALA A 147 -3.95 4.25 4.12
N GLY A 148 -4.03 5.06 3.06
CA GLY A 148 -2.89 5.78 2.51
C GLY A 148 -3.07 6.05 1.02
N TYR A 149 -2.25 6.91 0.43
CA TYR A 149 -2.24 7.09 -1.02
C TYR A 149 -1.18 6.22 -1.69
N SER A 150 -0.07 5.95 -0.99
CA SER A 150 1.03 5.09 -1.38
C SER A 150 1.51 4.24 -0.20
N PRO A 151 2.39 3.25 -0.42
CA PRO A 151 2.92 2.48 0.70
C PRO A 151 3.78 3.32 1.67
N ALA A 152 4.39 4.42 1.19
CA ALA A 152 5.26 5.28 2.00
C ALA A 152 4.49 6.15 3.01
N ASP A 153 3.21 6.45 2.76
CA ASP A 153 2.32 7.19 3.68
C ASP A 153 1.24 6.29 4.33
N ALA A 154 1.34 4.97 4.14
CA ALA A 154 0.37 4.02 4.61
C ALA A 154 0.29 3.98 6.15
N ALA A 155 -0.92 3.79 6.66
CA ALA A 155 -1.22 3.48 8.05
C ALA A 155 -2.05 2.20 8.10
N VAL A 156 -1.77 1.37 9.10
CA VAL A 156 -2.55 0.19 9.46
C VAL A 156 -3.21 0.46 10.78
N ALA A 157 -4.52 0.29 10.84
CA ALA A 157 -5.26 0.33 12.08
C ALA A 157 -5.88 -1.03 12.38
N VAL A 158 -5.84 -1.43 13.65
CA VAL A 158 -6.55 -2.61 14.14
C VAL A 158 -7.48 -2.25 15.28
N THR A 159 -8.59 -2.92 15.38
CA THR A 159 -9.51 -2.79 16.52
C THR A 159 -8.95 -3.43 17.78
N ARG A 160 -9.39 -2.96 18.96
CA ARG A 160 -9.16 -3.67 20.23
C ARG A 160 -9.69 -5.11 20.16
N GLY A 161 -10.84 -5.32 19.53
CA GLY A 161 -11.40 -6.65 19.30
C GLY A 161 -10.46 -7.59 18.53
N ALA A 162 -9.77 -7.11 17.50
CA ALA A 162 -8.76 -7.90 16.80
C ALA A 162 -7.56 -8.24 17.69
N LEU A 163 -7.08 -7.30 18.51
CA LEU A 163 -5.97 -7.53 19.43
C LEU A 163 -6.30 -8.51 20.56
N GLU A 164 -7.53 -8.50 21.06
CA GLU A 164 -7.94 -9.32 22.19
C GLU A 164 -8.47 -10.69 21.76
N LYS A 165 -8.88 -10.88 20.49
CA LYS A 165 -9.55 -12.11 20.04
C LYS A 165 -8.79 -12.90 18.99
N LEU A 166 -7.87 -12.29 18.25
CA LEU A 166 -7.07 -13.00 17.25
C LEU A 166 -5.79 -13.52 17.87
N THR A 167 -5.50 -14.80 17.64
CA THR A 167 -4.18 -15.37 17.92
C THR A 167 -3.14 -14.67 17.07
N ARG A 168 -1.86 -14.84 17.40
CA ARG A 168 -0.76 -14.27 16.62
C ARG A 168 -0.85 -14.63 15.14
N ASP A 169 -1.13 -15.89 14.83
CA ASP A 169 -1.26 -16.41 13.46
C ASP A 169 -2.46 -15.82 12.71
N GLU A 170 -3.59 -15.67 13.39
CA GLU A 170 -4.78 -15.07 12.80
C GLU A 170 -4.60 -13.57 12.58
N LEU A 171 -4.03 -12.87 13.56
CA LEU A 171 -3.68 -11.46 13.44
C LEU A 171 -2.72 -11.26 12.28
N GLN A 172 -1.72 -12.12 12.15
CA GLN A 172 -0.80 -12.09 11.03
C GLN A 172 -1.48 -12.34 9.68
N GLY A 173 -2.45 -13.27 9.61
CA GLY A 173 -3.27 -13.47 8.41
C GLY A 173 -4.05 -12.21 8.02
N VAL A 174 -4.67 -11.54 8.98
CA VAL A 174 -5.39 -10.27 8.76
C VAL A 174 -4.43 -9.16 8.30
N ILE A 175 -3.29 -8.97 8.98
CA ILE A 175 -2.30 -7.97 8.57
C ILE A 175 -1.75 -8.28 7.17
N ALA A 176 -1.47 -9.54 6.85
CA ALA A 176 -1.01 -9.93 5.51
C ALA A 176 -2.04 -9.61 4.42
N HIS A 177 -3.34 -9.79 4.71
CA HIS A 177 -4.42 -9.37 3.82
C HIS A 177 -4.39 -7.85 3.57
N GLU A 178 -4.27 -7.05 4.63
CA GLU A 178 -4.18 -5.58 4.51
C GLU A 178 -2.94 -5.11 3.73
N PHE A 179 -1.79 -5.80 3.88
CA PHE A 179 -0.59 -5.51 3.09
C PHE A 179 -0.77 -5.83 1.60
N SER A 180 -1.56 -6.85 1.24
CA SER A 180 -1.88 -7.13 -0.16
C SER A 180 -2.61 -5.95 -0.81
N HIS A 181 -3.49 -5.27 -0.07
CA HIS A 181 -4.15 -4.05 -0.56
C HIS A 181 -3.16 -2.90 -0.77
N MET A 182 -2.18 -2.71 0.12
CA MET A 182 -1.13 -1.69 -0.07
C MET A 182 -0.33 -1.96 -1.34
N GLN A 183 0.11 -3.21 -1.51
CA GLN A 183 0.96 -3.63 -2.63
C GLN A 183 0.23 -3.56 -3.98
N ASN A 184 -1.03 -4.00 -4.03
CA ASN A 184 -1.84 -3.97 -5.24
C ASN A 184 -2.44 -2.58 -5.56
N GLY A 185 -2.12 -1.54 -4.76
CA GLY A 185 -2.58 -0.17 -4.98
C GLY A 185 -4.09 0.02 -4.76
N ASP A 186 -4.70 -0.82 -3.92
CA ASP A 186 -6.12 -0.74 -3.55
C ASP A 186 -6.47 0.58 -2.90
N MET A 187 -5.60 1.06 -2.00
CA MET A 187 -5.87 2.27 -1.21
C MET A 187 -6.15 3.48 -2.12
N ARG A 188 -5.33 3.69 -3.15
CA ARG A 188 -5.51 4.76 -4.13
C ARG A 188 -6.78 4.59 -4.97
N LEU A 189 -7.11 3.36 -5.36
CA LEU A 189 -8.34 3.07 -6.10
C LEU A 189 -9.56 3.39 -5.23
N ASN A 190 -9.53 3.00 -3.96
CA ASN A 190 -10.58 3.24 -2.99
C ASN A 190 -10.79 4.73 -2.72
N ILE A 191 -9.71 5.52 -2.60
CA ILE A 191 -9.77 7.00 -2.50
C ILE A 191 -10.50 7.60 -3.70
N LYS A 192 -10.15 7.21 -4.93
CA LYS A 192 -10.81 7.69 -6.15
C LYS A 192 -12.29 7.30 -6.18
N LEU A 193 -12.59 6.05 -5.85
CA LEU A 193 -13.95 5.52 -5.77
C LEU A 193 -14.83 6.31 -4.79
N MET A 194 -14.33 6.58 -3.58
CA MET A 194 -15.06 7.34 -2.57
C MET A 194 -15.31 8.78 -3.02
N GLY A 195 -14.30 9.42 -3.61
CA GLY A 195 -14.46 10.78 -4.12
C GLY A 195 -15.53 10.87 -5.20
N VAL A 196 -15.48 9.96 -6.16
CA VAL A 196 -16.45 9.84 -7.25
C VAL A 196 -17.87 9.60 -6.74
N LEU A 197 -18.05 8.67 -5.78
CA LEU A 197 -19.36 8.40 -5.16
C LEU A 197 -19.87 9.59 -4.37
N PHE A 198 -18.98 10.28 -3.65
CA PHE A 198 -19.32 11.49 -2.91
C PHE A 198 -19.83 12.60 -3.82
N GLY A 199 -19.23 12.75 -5.01
CA GLY A 199 -19.72 13.69 -6.03
C GLY A 199 -21.19 13.49 -6.39
N ILE A 200 -21.61 12.24 -6.59
CA ILE A 200 -23.03 11.92 -6.86
C ILE A 200 -23.89 12.12 -5.61
N LEU A 201 -23.40 11.69 -4.44
CA LEU A 201 -24.11 11.80 -3.17
C LEU A 201 -24.49 13.26 -2.86
N VAL A 202 -23.62 14.22 -3.20
CA VAL A 202 -23.89 15.64 -3.01
C VAL A 202 -25.17 16.10 -3.71
N LEU A 203 -25.52 15.53 -4.88
CA LEU A 203 -26.80 15.83 -5.54
C LEU A 203 -27.99 15.42 -4.67
N GLY A 204 -27.95 14.19 -4.12
CA GLY A 204 -28.99 13.69 -3.22
C GLY A 204 -29.13 14.54 -1.96
N LEU A 205 -27.99 14.92 -1.35
CA LEU A 205 -27.96 15.77 -0.16
C LEU A 205 -28.49 17.18 -0.43
N ILE A 206 -28.18 17.78 -1.59
CA ILE A 206 -28.69 19.09 -1.97
C ILE A 206 -30.20 19.03 -2.21
N GLY A 207 -30.69 18.04 -2.96
CA GLY A 207 -32.13 17.84 -3.15
C GLY A 207 -32.88 17.71 -1.82
N ARG A 208 -32.34 16.91 -0.88
CA ARG A 208 -32.89 16.78 0.48
C ARG A 208 -32.87 18.11 1.25
N LYS A 209 -31.76 18.86 1.22
CA LYS A 209 -31.66 20.16 1.89
C LYS A 209 -32.64 21.18 1.30
N LEU A 210 -32.79 21.22 -0.02
CA LEU A 210 -33.75 22.08 -0.71
C LEU A 210 -35.18 21.74 -0.28
N LEU A 211 -35.55 20.46 -0.20
CA LEU A 211 -36.86 20.04 0.29
C LEU A 211 -37.13 20.51 1.71
N VAL A 212 -36.20 20.28 2.64
CA VAL A 212 -36.34 20.70 4.04
C VAL A 212 -36.40 22.23 4.18
N GLY A 213 -35.67 22.97 3.35
CA GLY A 213 -35.71 24.43 3.33
C GLY A 213 -37.05 24.98 2.81
N LEU A 214 -37.54 24.43 1.69
CA LEU A 214 -38.81 24.82 1.07
C LEU A 214 -40.03 24.46 1.92
N SER A 215 -39.95 23.38 2.72
CA SER A 215 -40.99 22.96 3.66
C SER A 215 -41.29 23.99 4.75
N ARG A 216 -40.37 24.95 5.00
CA ARG A 216 -40.51 26.01 6.03
C ARG A 216 -41.04 27.32 5.47
N VAL A 217 -41.17 27.45 4.15
CA VAL A 217 -41.67 28.66 3.50
C VAL A 217 -43.17 28.51 3.23
N ARG A 218 -43.97 29.52 3.61
CA ARG A 218 -45.43 29.50 3.42
C ARG A 218 -45.74 29.45 1.92
N SER A 219 -46.53 28.44 1.53
CA SER A 219 -46.81 28.06 0.14
C SER A 219 -47.30 29.25 -0.69
N ASP A 220 -46.47 29.69 -1.63
CA ASP A 220 -46.82 30.58 -2.73
C ASP A 220 -46.74 29.79 -4.05
N LYS A 221 -47.61 30.11 -5.02
CA LYS A 221 -47.78 29.28 -6.25
C LYS A 221 -46.48 29.15 -7.08
N GLY A 222 -45.54 30.09 -6.93
CA GLY A 222 -44.22 30.06 -7.59
C GLY A 222 -43.21 29.05 -7.01
N SER A 223 -43.51 28.42 -5.86
CA SER A 223 -42.58 27.49 -5.19
C SER A 223 -42.71 26.02 -5.64
N LEU A 224 -43.81 25.66 -6.31
CA LEU A 224 -44.10 24.28 -6.71
C LEU A 224 -43.10 23.70 -7.74
N PRO A 225 -42.68 24.44 -8.79
CA PRO A 225 -41.68 23.93 -9.74
C PRO A 225 -40.33 23.64 -9.06
N ILE A 226 -39.92 24.51 -8.13
CA ILE A 226 -38.67 24.37 -7.38
C ILE A 226 -38.73 23.14 -6.46
N LEU A 227 -39.87 22.89 -5.82
CA LEU A 227 -40.09 21.70 -5.01
C LEU A 227 -39.98 20.42 -5.84
N LEU A 228 -40.61 20.37 -7.02
CA LEU A 228 -40.57 19.21 -7.91
C LEU A 228 -39.14 18.93 -8.39
N ILE A 229 -38.39 19.96 -8.78
CA ILE A 229 -36.97 19.83 -9.14
C ILE A 229 -36.16 19.30 -7.95
N ALA A 230 -36.40 19.79 -6.73
CA ALA A 230 -35.68 19.32 -5.55
C ALA A 230 -35.95 17.83 -5.25
N VAL A 231 -37.19 17.37 -5.42
CA VAL A 231 -37.54 15.93 -5.31
C VAL A 231 -36.81 15.12 -6.37
N VAL A 232 -36.84 15.55 -7.63
CA VAL A 232 -36.20 14.83 -8.74
C VAL A 232 -34.69 14.73 -8.53
N VAL A 233 -34.02 15.84 -8.20
CA VAL A 233 -32.58 15.86 -7.93
C VAL A 233 -32.22 14.95 -6.75
N MET A 234 -33.05 14.93 -5.70
CA MET A 234 -32.86 14.04 -4.55
C MET A 234 -32.93 12.56 -4.98
N ILE A 235 -34.00 12.18 -5.69
CA ILE A 235 -34.23 10.79 -6.14
C ILE A 235 -33.10 10.35 -7.06
N LEU A 236 -32.79 11.14 -8.10
CA LEU A 236 -31.76 10.81 -9.07
C LEU A 236 -30.36 10.76 -8.42
N GLY A 237 -30.07 11.64 -7.46
CA GLY A 237 -28.85 11.58 -6.66
C GLY A 237 -28.72 10.27 -5.90
N TYR A 238 -29.74 9.86 -5.14
CA TYR A 238 -29.70 8.61 -4.38
C TYR A 238 -29.70 7.34 -5.26
N VAL A 239 -30.42 7.35 -6.38
CA VAL A 239 -30.37 6.27 -7.38
C VAL A 239 -28.97 6.19 -8.01
N GLY A 240 -28.35 7.33 -8.29
CA GLY A 240 -26.96 7.38 -8.76
C GLY A 240 -25.99 6.75 -7.77
N VAL A 241 -26.12 7.08 -6.47
CA VAL A 241 -25.33 6.47 -5.40
C VAL A 241 -25.56 4.96 -5.32
N PHE A 242 -26.80 4.51 -5.44
CA PHE A 242 -27.16 3.08 -5.45
C PHE A 242 -26.40 2.30 -6.54
N PHE A 243 -26.46 2.75 -7.79
CA PHE A 243 -25.75 2.09 -8.89
C PHE A 243 -24.22 2.23 -8.76
N GLY A 244 -23.75 3.38 -8.25
CA GLY A 244 -22.34 3.57 -7.93
C GLY A 244 -21.82 2.56 -6.91
N ARG A 245 -22.60 2.29 -5.84
CA ARG A 245 -22.27 1.27 -4.84
C ARG A 245 -22.24 -0.14 -5.43
N MET A 246 -23.15 -0.47 -6.35
CA MET A 246 -23.14 -1.78 -7.04
C MET A 246 -21.88 -1.98 -7.90
N ILE A 247 -21.48 -0.97 -8.69
CA ILE A 247 -20.27 -1.03 -9.50
C ILE A 247 -19.04 -1.21 -8.61
N LYS A 248 -18.95 -0.43 -7.53
CA LYS A 248 -17.88 -0.53 -6.53
C LYS A 248 -17.81 -1.92 -5.92
N ALA A 249 -18.93 -2.47 -5.46
CA ALA A 249 -18.99 -3.77 -4.81
C ALA A 249 -18.53 -4.91 -5.74
N GLY A 250 -18.87 -4.85 -7.03
CA GLY A 250 -18.39 -5.82 -8.02
C GLY A 250 -16.87 -5.83 -8.18
N ILE A 251 -16.24 -4.65 -8.18
CA ILE A 251 -14.78 -4.51 -8.30
C ILE A 251 -14.10 -4.96 -7.00
N SER A 252 -14.62 -4.55 -5.84
CA SER A 252 -14.03 -4.87 -4.53
C SER A 252 -13.96 -6.38 -4.29
N ARG A 253 -15.05 -7.12 -4.54
CA ARG A 253 -15.12 -8.57 -4.25
C ARG A 253 -14.05 -9.42 -4.92
N GLN A 254 -13.65 -9.09 -6.16
CA GLN A 254 -12.58 -9.82 -6.84
C GLN A 254 -11.22 -9.60 -6.18
N ARG A 255 -11.00 -8.40 -5.63
CA ARG A 255 -9.75 -8.01 -4.97
C ARG A 255 -9.63 -8.62 -3.59
N GLU A 256 -10.73 -8.79 -2.87
CA GLU A 256 -10.77 -9.52 -1.59
C GLU A 256 -10.28 -10.96 -1.74
N TYR A 257 -10.69 -11.67 -2.79
CA TYR A 257 -10.22 -13.04 -3.03
C TYR A 257 -8.72 -13.10 -3.38
N LEU A 258 -8.23 -12.09 -4.10
CA LEU A 258 -6.79 -11.96 -4.38
C LEU A 258 -6.03 -11.68 -3.09
N ALA A 259 -6.54 -10.79 -2.24
CA ALA A 259 -5.95 -10.44 -0.96
C ALA A 259 -5.90 -11.63 0.00
N ASP A 260 -6.95 -12.47 0.05
CA ASP A 260 -6.92 -13.74 0.80
C ASP A 260 -5.83 -14.69 0.29
N ALA A 261 -5.69 -14.83 -1.02
CA ALA A 261 -4.64 -15.67 -1.61
C ALA A 261 -3.24 -15.12 -1.31
N SER A 262 -3.04 -13.81 -1.42
CA SER A 262 -1.78 -13.15 -1.06
C SER A 262 -1.47 -13.28 0.44
N ALA A 263 -2.47 -13.19 1.31
CA ALA A 263 -2.29 -13.39 2.74
C ALA A 263 -1.74 -14.79 3.04
N VAL A 264 -2.26 -15.83 2.37
CA VAL A 264 -1.72 -17.20 2.47
C VAL A 264 -0.31 -17.29 1.90
N GLN A 265 0.00 -16.58 0.81
CA GLN A 265 1.37 -16.55 0.26
C GLN A 265 2.36 -15.90 1.23
N PHE A 266 1.98 -14.79 1.86
CA PHE A 266 2.83 -14.05 2.80
C PHE A 266 3.04 -14.83 4.10
N THR A 267 2.01 -15.53 4.60
CA THR A 267 2.04 -16.19 5.92
C THR A 267 2.33 -17.69 5.85
N ARG A 268 2.18 -18.32 4.69
CA ARG A 268 2.26 -19.78 4.46
C ARG A 268 1.25 -20.62 5.22
N GLN A 269 0.21 -19.99 5.75
CA GLN A 269 -0.85 -20.68 6.46
C GLN A 269 -2.22 -20.22 6.00
N THR A 270 -3.07 -21.20 5.67
CA THR A 270 -4.50 -20.96 5.44
C THR A 270 -5.24 -20.77 6.76
N LEU A 271 -4.75 -21.39 7.83
CA LEU A 271 -5.38 -21.38 9.16
C LEU A 271 -5.41 -20.00 9.82
N GLY A 272 -4.39 -19.16 9.60
CA GLY A 272 -4.37 -17.79 10.14
C GLY A 272 -5.55 -16.96 9.63
N ILE A 273 -5.57 -16.69 8.32
CA ILE A 273 -6.66 -15.91 7.70
C ILE A 273 -8.02 -16.62 7.81
N GLY A 274 -8.05 -17.95 7.63
CA GLY A 274 -9.28 -18.73 7.78
C GLY A 274 -9.85 -18.72 9.19
N GLY A 275 -9.00 -18.80 10.22
CA GLY A 275 -9.37 -18.72 11.63
C GLY A 275 -9.95 -17.36 12.00
N ALA A 276 -9.32 -16.27 11.52
CA ALA A 276 -9.84 -14.92 11.70
C ALA A 276 -11.24 -14.75 11.09
N LEU A 277 -11.45 -15.21 9.85
CA LEU A 277 -12.76 -15.16 9.19
C LEU A 277 -13.81 -16.01 9.91
N LYS A 278 -13.43 -17.20 10.40
CA LYS A 278 -14.30 -18.06 11.20
C LYS A 278 -14.73 -17.38 12.51
N LYS A 279 -13.82 -16.66 13.18
CA LYS A 279 -14.15 -15.86 14.38
C LYS A 279 -15.08 -14.70 14.06
N ILE A 280 -14.86 -13.99 12.95
CA ILE A 280 -15.77 -12.92 12.52
C ILE A 280 -17.19 -13.47 12.28
N GLY A 281 -17.32 -14.62 11.63
CA GLY A 281 -18.62 -15.24 11.37
C GLY A 281 -19.28 -15.88 12.61
N GLY A 282 -18.48 -16.35 13.57
CA GLY A 282 -18.98 -17.07 14.75
C GLY A 282 -19.29 -16.20 15.96
N LEU A 283 -18.60 -15.07 16.15
CA LEU A 283 -18.79 -14.21 17.31
C LEU A 283 -19.96 -13.23 17.12
N ALA A 284 -20.76 -13.02 18.16
CA ALA A 284 -21.92 -12.12 18.10
C ALA A 284 -21.56 -10.66 17.75
N VAL A 285 -20.40 -10.19 18.21
CA VAL A 285 -19.87 -8.84 17.89
C VAL A 285 -19.43 -8.77 16.42
N GLY A 286 -18.98 -9.90 15.85
CA GLY A 286 -18.50 -9.99 14.48
C GLY A 286 -17.42 -8.94 14.14
N SER A 287 -17.60 -8.28 13.01
CA SER A 287 -16.72 -7.22 12.48
C SER A 287 -17.31 -5.80 12.60
N LYS A 288 -18.45 -5.64 13.29
CA LYS A 288 -19.16 -4.36 13.37
C LYS A 288 -18.34 -3.32 14.14
N LEU A 289 -18.39 -2.08 13.68
CA LEU A 289 -17.86 -0.92 14.40
C LEU A 289 -19.03 -0.08 14.91
N ASP A 290 -18.88 0.53 16.08
CA ASP A 290 -19.94 1.32 16.73
C ASP A 290 -20.00 2.78 16.23
N ASN A 291 -18.94 3.27 15.55
CA ASN A 291 -18.84 4.66 15.11
C ASN A 291 -19.76 5.01 13.91
N ALA A 292 -20.36 6.21 13.88
CA ALA A 292 -21.32 6.66 12.87
C ALA A 292 -20.69 7.02 11.51
N GLU A 293 -19.38 7.28 11.46
CA GLU A 293 -18.64 7.55 10.21
C GLU A 293 -18.26 6.26 9.44
N THR A 294 -18.60 5.09 9.99
CA THR A 294 -18.25 3.76 9.46
C THR A 294 -18.81 3.51 8.05
N GLU A 295 -19.92 4.13 7.66
CA GLU A 295 -20.50 3.93 6.33
C GLU A 295 -19.52 4.31 5.21
N GLU A 296 -18.76 5.40 5.39
CA GLU A 296 -17.83 5.91 4.38
C GLU A 296 -16.56 5.07 4.25
N VAL A 297 -16.08 4.49 5.36
CA VAL A 297 -14.84 3.70 5.44
C VAL A 297 -15.06 2.19 5.44
N SER A 298 -16.31 1.74 5.44
CA SER A 298 -16.74 0.32 5.51
C SER A 298 -16.06 -0.61 4.52
N HIS A 299 -15.53 -0.06 3.44
CA HIS A 299 -14.89 -0.77 2.33
C HIS A 299 -13.37 -0.89 2.46
N MET A 300 -12.77 -0.21 3.44
CA MET A 300 -11.37 -0.42 3.82
C MET A 300 -11.23 -1.47 4.92
N LEU A 301 -12.33 -1.78 5.58
CA LEU A 301 -12.37 -2.68 6.72
C LEU A 301 -12.21 -4.13 6.28
N PHE A 302 -11.48 -4.93 7.05
CA PHE A 302 -11.24 -6.35 6.82
C PHE A 302 -12.53 -7.20 6.76
N GLY A 303 -13.54 -6.81 7.52
CA GLY A 303 -14.87 -7.41 7.49
C GLY A 303 -15.98 -6.37 7.33
N ASP A 304 -17.20 -6.84 7.04
CA ASP A 304 -18.36 -5.98 6.83
C ASP A 304 -18.72 -5.22 8.12
N GLY A 305 -18.20 -4.00 8.25
CA GLY A 305 -18.38 -3.14 9.42
C GLY A 305 -19.78 -2.57 9.58
N VAL A 306 -20.64 -2.67 8.55
CA VAL A 306 -21.96 -2.02 8.49
C VAL A 306 -23.10 -3.05 8.38
N GLY A 307 -22.80 -4.29 7.97
CA GLY A 307 -23.79 -5.37 7.88
C GLY A 307 -24.79 -5.16 6.74
N TYR A 308 -24.28 -4.83 5.54
CA TYR A 308 -25.11 -4.59 4.36
C TYR A 308 -25.76 -5.88 3.82
N SER A 309 -26.80 -5.74 3.00
CA SER A 309 -27.32 -6.88 2.22
C SER A 309 -26.26 -7.39 1.25
N ALA A 310 -26.25 -8.69 0.95
CA ALA A 310 -25.22 -9.35 0.12
C ALA A 310 -24.99 -8.71 -1.27
N LEU A 311 -25.96 -7.91 -1.77
CA LEU A 311 -25.85 -7.16 -3.02
C LEU A 311 -24.95 -5.92 -2.92
N PHE A 312 -24.84 -5.29 -1.74
CA PHE A 312 -24.03 -4.09 -1.48
C PHE A 312 -22.77 -4.36 -0.66
N ALA A 313 -22.61 -5.58 -0.14
CA ALA A 313 -21.40 -5.99 0.55
C ALA A 313 -20.18 -5.84 -0.37
N THR A 314 -19.21 -5.03 0.05
CA THR A 314 -17.90 -4.94 -0.62
C THR A 314 -17.03 -6.15 -0.38
N HIS A 315 -17.32 -6.90 0.68
CA HIS A 315 -16.70 -8.18 0.96
C HIS A 315 -17.57 -9.32 0.42
N PRO A 316 -16.97 -10.35 -0.19
CA PRO A 316 -17.69 -11.57 -0.51
C PRO A 316 -18.25 -12.23 0.76
N PRO A 317 -19.27 -13.09 0.63
CA PRO A 317 -19.81 -13.85 1.77
C PRO A 317 -18.69 -14.60 2.52
N LEU A 318 -18.69 -14.51 3.85
CA LEU A 318 -17.63 -15.13 4.69
C LEU A 318 -17.50 -16.63 4.43
N VAL A 319 -18.62 -17.33 4.25
CA VAL A 319 -18.62 -18.78 3.98
C VAL A 319 -17.86 -19.11 2.68
N ASP A 320 -18.00 -18.27 1.65
CA ASP A 320 -17.31 -18.49 0.37
C ASP A 320 -15.81 -18.24 0.50
N ARG A 321 -15.41 -17.21 1.27
CA ARG A 321 -14.00 -16.94 1.59
C ARG A 321 -13.39 -18.08 2.40
N ILE A 322 -14.06 -18.51 3.48
CA ILE A 322 -13.58 -19.58 4.34
C ILE A 322 -13.46 -20.89 3.55
N ARG A 323 -14.45 -21.26 2.72
CA ARG A 323 -14.39 -22.50 1.93
C ARG A 323 -13.27 -22.55 0.90
N ARG A 324 -12.81 -21.40 0.41
CA ARG A 324 -11.62 -21.33 -0.47
C ARG A 324 -10.33 -21.61 0.28
N LEU A 325 -10.28 -21.29 1.57
CA LEU A 325 -9.12 -21.46 2.45
C LEU A 325 -9.13 -22.82 3.18
N ASP A 326 -10.33 -23.27 3.54
CA ASP A 326 -10.63 -24.52 4.21
C ASP A 326 -11.87 -25.16 3.56
N PRO A 327 -11.68 -26.02 2.55
CA PRO A 327 -12.78 -26.68 1.85
C PRO A 327 -13.66 -27.57 2.74
N GLN A 328 -13.18 -27.97 3.92
CA GLN A 328 -13.91 -28.81 4.87
C GLN A 328 -14.80 -28.00 5.83
N PHE A 329 -14.81 -26.67 5.71
CA PHE A 329 -15.58 -25.81 6.58
C PHE A 329 -17.10 -26.01 6.47
N ASP A 330 -17.73 -26.30 7.61
CA ASP A 330 -19.17 -26.33 7.81
C ASP A 330 -19.59 -25.13 8.68
N PRO A 331 -20.54 -24.27 8.25
CA PRO A 331 -21.10 -23.19 9.07
C PRO A 331 -21.57 -23.59 10.48
N ARG A 332 -21.88 -24.87 10.75
CA ARG A 332 -22.17 -25.36 12.11
C ARG A 332 -21.02 -25.13 13.10
N GLN A 333 -19.77 -25.09 12.62
CA GLN A 333 -18.59 -24.78 13.43
C GLN A 333 -18.65 -23.39 14.08
N TYR A 334 -19.46 -22.46 13.55
CA TYR A 334 -19.67 -21.15 14.18
C TYR A 334 -20.23 -21.25 15.60
N VAL A 335 -21.08 -22.25 15.86
CA VAL A 335 -21.67 -22.47 17.19
C VAL A 335 -20.58 -22.87 18.19
N ASP A 336 -19.63 -23.69 17.77
CA ASP A 336 -18.54 -24.16 18.62
C ASP A 336 -17.53 -23.04 18.91
N ILE A 337 -17.27 -22.19 17.91
CA ILE A 337 -16.47 -20.97 18.10
C ILE A 337 -17.17 -20.02 19.07
N ALA A 338 -18.47 -19.75 18.88
CA ALA A 338 -19.23 -18.89 19.79
C ALA A 338 -19.18 -19.39 21.24
N LYS A 339 -19.29 -20.72 21.44
CA LYS A 339 -19.16 -21.35 22.77
C LYS A 339 -17.76 -21.22 23.35
N ARG A 340 -16.70 -21.44 22.55
CA ARG A 340 -15.31 -21.34 23.04
C ARG A 340 -14.95 -19.92 23.49
N TRP A 341 -15.56 -18.93 22.85
CA TRP A 341 -15.31 -17.51 23.08
C TRP A 341 -16.38 -16.83 23.94
N SER A 342 -17.28 -17.59 24.56
CA SER A 342 -18.27 -17.04 25.50
C SER A 342 -17.65 -16.69 26.86
N ALA A 343 -16.46 -17.21 27.17
CA ALA A 343 -15.64 -16.84 28.31
C ALA A 343 -14.44 -16.00 27.85
N PRO A 344 -13.90 -15.09 28.70
CA PRO A 344 -12.68 -14.36 28.39
C PRO A 344 -11.52 -15.34 28.12
N VAL A 345 -10.93 -15.26 26.94
CA VAL A 345 -9.74 -16.03 26.56
C VAL A 345 -8.54 -15.08 26.65
N ASP A 346 -7.54 -15.45 27.45
CA ASP A 346 -6.24 -14.78 27.38
C ASP A 346 -5.50 -15.27 26.13
N VAL A 347 -5.53 -14.45 25.09
CA VAL A 347 -4.93 -14.82 23.80
C VAL A 347 -3.41 -14.79 23.85
N LEU A 348 -2.79 -14.01 24.75
CA LEU A 348 -1.34 -14.00 24.89
C LEU A 348 -0.85 -15.30 25.53
N ALA A 349 -1.60 -15.82 26.51
CA ALA A 349 -1.34 -17.15 27.07
C ALA A 349 -1.55 -18.25 26.01
N LEU A 350 -2.63 -18.17 25.23
CA LEU A 350 -2.90 -19.11 24.13
C LEU A 350 -1.78 -19.10 23.08
N ASP A 351 -1.28 -17.93 22.70
CA ASP A 351 -0.14 -17.80 21.78
C ASP A 351 1.12 -18.45 22.36
N ALA A 352 1.38 -18.29 23.66
CA ALA A 352 2.52 -18.91 24.33
C ALA A 352 2.40 -20.44 24.40
N GLU A 353 1.19 -20.99 24.58
CA GLU A 353 0.91 -22.42 24.52
C GLU A 353 1.10 -22.97 23.11
N LEU A 354 0.54 -22.30 22.10
CA LEU A 354 0.67 -22.70 20.69
C LEU A 354 2.14 -22.70 20.24
N ALA A 355 2.94 -21.74 20.71
CA ALA A 355 4.37 -21.69 20.44
C ALA A 355 5.16 -22.85 21.07
N GLN A 356 4.63 -23.49 22.12
CA GLN A 356 5.26 -24.61 22.84
C GLN A 356 4.72 -25.98 22.40
N ALA A 357 3.61 -26.03 21.68
CA ALA A 357 2.99 -27.28 21.25
C ALA A 357 3.87 -28.02 20.22
N PRO A 358 4.18 -29.32 20.43
CA PRO A 358 4.85 -30.11 19.40
C PRO A 358 3.92 -30.25 18.19
N VAL A 359 4.43 -29.93 16.99
CA VAL A 359 3.68 -29.97 15.74
C VAL A 359 3.27 -31.41 15.42
N ALA A 360 2.07 -31.79 15.84
CA ALA A 360 1.50 -33.11 15.58
C ALA A 360 1.14 -33.23 14.10
N GLY A 361 1.97 -33.92 13.32
CA GLY A 361 1.72 -34.18 11.90
C GLY A 361 2.96 -34.22 11.00
N LEU A 362 4.12 -33.78 11.50
CA LEU A 362 5.40 -34.07 10.85
C LEU A 362 5.95 -35.36 11.45
N SER A 363 5.91 -36.43 10.67
CA SER A 363 6.55 -37.70 10.97
C SER A 363 7.99 -37.47 11.46
N SER A 364 8.30 -38.07 12.61
CA SER A 364 9.63 -38.29 13.15
C SER A 364 10.68 -38.53 12.05
N GLY A 365 11.59 -37.58 11.85
CA GLY A 365 12.60 -37.72 10.80
C GLY A 365 13.49 -36.53 10.47
N ALA A 366 13.52 -35.48 11.28
CA ALA A 366 14.68 -34.59 11.37
C ALA A 366 14.60 -33.83 12.70
N PRO A 367 15.65 -33.81 13.53
CA PRO A 367 15.72 -32.81 14.59
C PRO A 367 15.59 -31.44 13.94
N ALA A 368 14.92 -30.49 14.61
CA ALA A 368 15.01 -29.08 14.24
C ALA A 368 16.49 -28.78 13.97
N ALA A 369 16.84 -28.53 12.71
CA ALA A 369 18.23 -28.41 12.32
C ALA A 369 18.84 -27.31 13.20
N PRO A 370 19.90 -27.62 13.97
CA PRO A 370 20.53 -26.62 14.82
C PRO A 370 21.01 -25.47 13.93
N GLY A 371 20.57 -24.25 14.26
CA GLY A 371 21.07 -22.97 13.75
C GLY A 371 21.61 -22.96 12.32
N ARG A 372 20.75 -22.81 11.31
CA ARG A 372 21.20 -22.22 10.05
C ARG A 372 21.36 -20.71 10.26
N VAL A 373 22.59 -20.32 10.61
CA VAL A 373 23.12 -18.94 10.63
C VAL A 373 22.66 -18.20 9.37
N LEU A 374 22.42 -16.88 9.44
CA LEU A 374 22.28 -16.07 8.23
C LEU A 374 23.41 -16.44 7.23
N PRO A 375 23.11 -16.47 5.93
CA PRO A 375 24.11 -16.79 4.93
C PRO A 375 25.37 -15.92 5.12
N THR A 376 26.56 -16.52 5.10
CA THR A 376 27.82 -15.76 5.14
C THR A 376 27.91 -14.85 3.92
N ARG A 377 28.72 -13.78 3.95
CA ARG A 377 28.87 -12.84 2.81
C ARG A 377 29.15 -13.51 1.45
N THR A 378 29.72 -14.71 1.48
CA THR A 378 30.08 -15.57 0.34
C THR A 378 29.06 -16.66 0.04
N SER A 379 27.85 -16.61 0.62
CA SER A 379 26.85 -17.65 0.40
C SER A 379 26.30 -17.57 -1.01
N GLU A 380 26.43 -18.68 -1.71
CA GLU A 380 26.00 -18.88 -3.09
C GLU A 380 24.54 -19.38 -3.12
N GLN A 381 23.69 -18.76 -3.95
CA GLN A 381 22.27 -19.13 -4.15
C GLN A 381 21.94 -19.17 -5.65
N SER A 382 21.37 -20.30 -6.11
CA SER A 382 20.99 -20.49 -7.51
C SER A 382 19.59 -19.96 -7.81
N VAL A 383 19.46 -18.97 -8.70
CA VAL A 383 18.19 -18.24 -8.89
C VAL A 383 17.68 -18.33 -10.34
N SER A 384 16.36 -18.50 -10.53
CA SER A 384 15.73 -18.43 -11.86
C SER A 384 15.12 -17.05 -12.13
N PRO A 385 15.39 -16.42 -13.29
CA PRO A 385 14.87 -15.08 -13.63
C PRO A 385 13.35 -14.94 -13.60
N ALA A 386 12.63 -15.90 -14.17
CA ALA A 386 11.17 -15.90 -14.18
C ALA A 386 10.58 -16.07 -12.77
N GLN A 387 11.28 -16.78 -11.88
CA GLN A 387 10.84 -16.95 -10.49
C GLN A 387 10.97 -15.66 -9.70
N VAL A 388 12.07 -14.91 -9.86
CA VAL A 388 12.27 -13.64 -9.14
C VAL A 388 11.31 -12.56 -9.63
N ALA A 389 11.11 -12.43 -10.93
CA ALA A 389 10.08 -11.53 -11.45
C ALA A 389 8.68 -11.91 -10.95
N GLY A 390 8.41 -13.20 -10.78
CA GLY A 390 7.23 -13.71 -10.11
C GLY A 390 7.16 -13.36 -8.61
N GLN A 391 8.30 -13.28 -7.93
CA GLN A 391 8.41 -12.91 -6.51
C GLN A 391 8.21 -11.41 -6.25
N VAL A 392 8.39 -10.55 -7.27
CA VAL A 392 8.03 -9.13 -7.15
C VAL A 392 6.55 -9.02 -6.80
N GLY A 393 6.30 -8.39 -5.65
CA GLY A 393 4.97 -8.32 -5.08
C GLY A 393 4.28 -9.67 -4.82
N ASN A 394 5.01 -10.79 -4.75
CA ASN A 394 4.48 -12.10 -4.33
C ASN A 394 5.59 -12.93 -3.63
N PRO A 395 5.90 -12.67 -2.35
CA PRO A 395 6.95 -13.39 -1.64
C PRO A 395 6.79 -14.91 -1.68
N ALA A 396 7.93 -15.59 -1.80
CA ALA A 396 8.07 -17.03 -1.87
C ALA A 396 8.12 -17.69 -0.47
N VAL A 397 8.26 -19.03 -0.44
CA VAL A 397 7.94 -19.89 0.74
C VAL A 397 8.77 -19.54 1.95
N ASP A 398 10.04 -19.26 1.74
CA ASP A 398 11.01 -19.12 2.81
C ASP A 398 11.27 -17.65 3.20
N ASP A 399 10.68 -16.69 2.48
CA ASP A 399 10.90 -15.27 2.71
C ASP A 399 10.38 -14.85 4.09
N TYR A 400 9.25 -15.41 4.53
CA TYR A 400 8.66 -15.12 5.84
C TYR A 400 9.50 -15.63 7.01
N ARG A 401 9.91 -16.90 6.97
CA ARG A 401 10.77 -17.48 8.03
C ARG A 401 12.10 -16.76 8.12
N THR A 402 12.57 -16.24 6.99
CA THR A 402 13.79 -15.44 6.96
C THR A 402 13.54 -14.03 7.50
N ALA A 403 12.40 -13.40 7.19
CA ALA A 403 12.01 -12.12 7.79
C ALA A 403 11.97 -12.19 9.34
N ASP A 404 11.33 -13.23 9.90
CA ASP A 404 11.31 -13.47 11.35
C ASP A 404 12.73 -13.66 11.92
N ARG A 405 13.59 -14.39 11.20
CA ARG A 405 15.00 -14.58 11.60
C ARG A 405 15.78 -13.28 11.61
N ILE A 406 15.73 -12.52 10.51
CA ILE A 406 16.36 -11.19 10.39
C ILE A 406 15.88 -10.30 11.54
N HIS A 407 14.58 -10.26 11.80
CA HIS A 407 14.01 -9.45 12.88
C HIS A 407 14.54 -9.83 14.27
N ARG A 408 14.69 -11.13 14.54
CA ARG A 408 15.19 -11.65 15.82
C ARG A 408 16.69 -11.43 16.01
N GLU A 409 17.46 -11.50 14.93
CA GLU A 409 18.91 -11.34 14.97
C GLU A 409 19.34 -9.87 15.16
N ILE A 410 18.49 -8.89 14.83
CA ILE A 410 18.80 -7.48 15.10
C ILE A 410 18.84 -7.23 16.63
N PRO A 411 19.98 -6.73 17.17
CA PRO A 411 20.12 -6.39 18.57
C PRO A 411 19.00 -5.49 19.08
N LYS A 412 18.51 -5.76 20.30
CA LYS A 412 17.42 -4.98 20.90
C LYS A 412 17.72 -3.48 20.93
N ILE A 413 18.95 -3.10 21.25
CA ILE A 413 19.40 -1.69 21.28
C ILE A 413 19.17 -0.99 19.93
N LEU A 414 19.48 -1.65 18.82
CA LEU A 414 19.29 -1.11 17.47
C LEU A 414 17.81 -1.07 17.08
N ARG A 415 17.03 -2.10 17.45
CA ARG A 415 15.58 -2.08 17.21
C ARG A 415 14.90 -0.94 17.97
N ASP A 416 15.28 -0.72 19.22
CA ASP A 416 14.70 0.34 20.04
C ASP A 416 15.13 1.73 19.53
N ALA A 417 16.40 1.89 19.11
CA ALA A 417 16.90 3.13 18.50
C ALA A 417 16.21 3.44 17.16
N ALA A 418 16.07 2.45 16.26
CA ALA A 418 15.36 2.61 14.98
C ALA A 418 13.91 3.05 15.19
N ARG A 419 13.25 2.57 16.24
CA ARG A 419 11.86 2.92 16.54
C ARG A 419 11.74 4.27 17.23
N SER A 420 12.80 4.82 17.81
CA SER A 420 12.75 6.04 18.60
C SER A 420 12.58 7.29 17.73
N GLN A 421 11.71 8.21 18.14
CA GLN A 421 11.63 9.54 17.51
C GLN A 421 12.87 10.41 17.74
N THR A 422 13.81 10.01 18.60
CA THR A 422 15.04 10.77 18.87
C THR A 422 16.29 10.12 18.31
N SER A 423 16.22 8.87 17.86
CA SER A 423 17.40 8.07 17.50
C SER A 423 17.25 7.33 16.16
N ALA A 424 16.09 7.45 15.50
CA ALA A 424 15.85 6.77 14.23
C ALA A 424 16.72 7.31 13.09
N MET A 425 16.93 8.62 13.02
CA MET A 425 17.80 9.24 12.01
C MET A 425 19.28 8.87 12.29
N GLU A 426 19.67 8.90 13.56
CA GLU A 426 20.97 8.52 14.09
C GLU A 426 21.29 7.05 13.81
N THR A 427 20.28 6.17 13.87
CA THR A 427 20.44 4.77 13.48
C THR A 427 20.81 4.63 12.00
N VAL A 428 20.19 5.42 11.12
CA VAL A 428 20.53 5.41 9.68
C VAL A 428 21.90 6.04 9.44
N PHE A 429 22.25 7.12 10.14
CA PHE A 429 23.58 7.70 10.07
C PHE A 429 24.66 6.72 10.53
N ALA A 430 24.44 6.01 11.63
CA ALA A 430 25.39 5.02 12.17
C ALA A 430 25.65 3.86 11.19
N LEU A 431 24.68 3.52 10.34
CA LEU A 431 24.87 2.53 9.28
C LEU A 431 25.76 3.03 8.13
N LEU A 432 25.92 4.34 7.96
CA LEU A 432 26.75 4.98 6.93
C LEU A 432 28.13 5.40 7.42
N ILE A 433 28.40 5.33 8.74
CA ILE A 433 29.72 5.68 9.25
C ILE A 433 30.74 4.63 8.82
N ASP A 434 31.82 5.09 8.20
CA ASP A 434 32.90 4.22 7.73
C ASP A 434 33.70 3.63 8.90
N THR A 435 34.36 2.50 8.65
CA THR A 435 35.28 1.87 9.59
C THR A 435 36.63 2.61 9.70
N ASP A 436 37.02 3.38 8.68
CA ASP A 436 38.20 4.22 8.69
C ASP A 436 37.98 5.42 9.60
N THR A 437 38.83 5.54 10.62
CA THR A 437 38.73 6.58 11.65
C THR A 437 38.79 8.02 11.11
N ALA A 438 39.52 8.28 10.02
CA ALA A 438 39.63 9.61 9.44
C ALA A 438 38.37 9.99 8.65
N ILE A 439 37.81 9.03 7.91
CA ILE A 439 36.54 9.20 7.18
C ILE A 439 35.39 9.34 8.18
N ALA A 440 35.33 8.48 9.20
CA ALA A 440 34.33 8.52 10.27
C ALA A 440 34.32 9.87 10.99
N ALA A 441 35.50 10.41 11.36
CA ALA A 441 35.59 11.73 12.00
C ALA A 441 35.03 12.85 11.12
N ARG A 442 35.26 12.78 9.80
CA ARG A 442 34.70 13.73 8.83
C ARG A 442 33.18 13.61 8.72
N GLN A 443 32.67 12.38 8.66
CA GLN A 443 31.24 12.09 8.61
C GLN A 443 30.52 12.57 9.89
N LEU A 444 31.07 12.28 11.07
CA LEU A 444 30.55 12.77 12.35
C LEU A 444 30.55 14.31 12.41
N SER A 445 31.59 14.95 11.89
CA SER A 445 31.62 16.43 11.76
C SER A 445 30.53 16.96 10.83
N LEU A 446 30.24 16.25 9.72
CA LEU A 446 29.13 16.61 8.83
C LEU A 446 27.78 16.50 9.54
N ILE A 447 27.57 15.46 10.34
CA ILE A 447 26.36 15.28 11.16
C ILE A 447 26.25 16.40 12.19
N ALA A 448 27.32 16.73 12.91
CA ALA A 448 27.31 17.81 13.90
C ALA A 448 26.92 19.16 13.28
N ASN A 449 27.48 19.47 12.11
CA ASN A 449 27.25 20.75 11.42
C ASN A 449 25.85 20.86 10.81
N HIS A 450 25.27 19.75 10.35
CA HIS A 450 24.02 19.77 9.57
C HIS A 450 22.83 19.11 10.25
N ALA A 451 23.01 18.31 11.28
CA ALA A 451 21.95 17.68 12.08
C ALA A 451 22.04 18.03 13.57
N GLY A 452 23.16 18.63 14.00
CA GLY A 452 23.38 19.11 15.36
C GLY A 452 24.21 18.16 16.22
N ALA A 453 24.74 18.68 17.33
CA ALA A 453 25.62 17.93 18.23
C ALA A 453 24.92 16.72 18.88
N ALA A 454 23.62 16.82 19.16
CA ALA A 454 22.84 15.71 19.71
C ALA A 454 22.75 14.52 18.74
N ALA A 455 22.56 14.80 17.44
CA ALA A 455 22.53 13.76 16.41
C ALA A 455 23.89 13.09 16.23
N MET A 456 24.99 13.85 16.33
CA MET A 456 26.35 13.29 16.32
C MET A 456 26.57 12.35 17.51
N ALA A 457 26.28 12.80 18.73
CA ALA A 457 26.44 11.98 19.94
C ALA A 457 25.59 10.70 19.88
N GLY A 458 24.32 10.82 19.49
CA GLY A 458 23.44 9.65 19.34
C GLY A 458 23.89 8.69 18.23
N THR A 459 24.55 9.20 17.19
CA THR A 459 25.16 8.35 16.15
C THR A 459 26.36 7.59 16.70
N GLU A 460 27.26 8.27 17.43
CA GLU A 460 28.43 7.68 18.09
C GLU A 460 28.06 6.55 19.05
N ASP A 461 27.02 6.76 19.87
CA ASP A 461 26.52 5.78 20.84
C ASP A 461 26.09 4.45 20.19
N LEU A 462 25.67 4.49 18.92
CA LEU A 462 25.17 3.32 18.18
C LEU A 462 26.28 2.59 17.39
N LEU A 463 27.45 3.19 17.17
CA LEU A 463 28.51 2.64 16.31
C LEU A 463 28.97 1.25 16.77
N ALA A 464 29.15 1.06 18.07
CA ALA A 464 29.59 -0.22 18.62
C ALA A 464 28.58 -1.34 18.36
N ALA A 465 27.28 -1.03 18.43
CA ALA A 465 26.22 -1.99 18.16
C ALA A 465 26.10 -2.30 16.66
N VAL A 466 26.19 -1.27 15.80
CA VAL A 466 26.17 -1.42 14.34
C VAL A 466 27.35 -2.24 13.82
N ALA A 467 28.54 -2.09 14.42
CA ALA A 467 29.72 -2.86 14.04
C ALA A 467 29.52 -4.38 14.15
N THR A 468 28.66 -4.84 15.06
CA THR A 468 28.31 -6.27 15.24
C THR A 468 27.18 -6.76 14.34
N LEU A 469 26.53 -5.86 13.60
CA LEU A 469 25.34 -6.18 12.82
C LEU A 469 25.69 -6.90 11.51
N HIS A 470 25.00 -8.02 11.25
CA HIS A 470 25.13 -8.74 9.99
C HIS A 470 24.73 -7.84 8.80
N PRO A 471 25.48 -7.85 7.66
CA PRO A 471 25.17 -7.00 6.50
C PRO A 471 23.72 -7.07 6.02
N MET A 472 23.18 -8.29 5.90
CA MET A 472 21.79 -8.49 5.45
C MET A 472 20.73 -7.87 6.36
N SER A 473 21.09 -7.55 7.61
CA SER A 473 20.19 -6.95 8.61
C SER A 473 20.25 -5.42 8.61
N ARG A 474 21.18 -4.79 7.87
CA ARG A 474 21.38 -3.34 7.82
C ARG A 474 20.22 -2.61 7.13
N LEU A 475 19.86 -3.04 5.92
CA LEU A 475 18.75 -2.45 5.18
C LEU A 475 17.37 -2.75 5.83
N PRO A 476 17.09 -3.96 6.36
CA PRO A 476 15.93 -4.19 7.22
C PRO A 476 15.86 -3.27 8.45
N LEU A 477 16.98 -3.05 9.14
CA LEU A 477 17.04 -2.10 10.26
C LEU A 477 16.72 -0.67 9.81
N ALA A 478 17.24 -0.23 8.67
CA ALA A 478 16.89 1.08 8.10
C ALA A 478 15.40 1.18 7.74
N ALA A 479 14.81 0.12 7.18
CA ALA A 479 13.37 0.05 6.92
C ALA A 479 12.53 0.10 8.20
N MET A 480 13.01 -0.48 9.32
CA MET A 480 12.38 -0.34 10.64
C MET A 480 12.46 1.08 11.21
N ALA A 481 13.44 1.88 10.79
CA ALA A 481 13.59 3.26 11.23
C ALA A 481 12.65 4.23 10.51
N PHE A 482 12.26 3.91 9.28
CA PHE A 482 11.44 4.77 8.43
C PHE A 482 10.10 5.25 9.06
N PRO A 483 9.30 4.41 9.76
CA PRO A 483 8.07 4.85 10.41
C PRO A 483 8.26 5.97 11.43
N ALA A 484 9.40 5.96 12.13
CA ALA A 484 9.76 6.99 13.10
C ALA A 484 10.29 8.24 12.36
N ILE A 485 11.15 8.06 11.35
CA ILE A 485 11.71 9.15 10.54
C ILE A 485 10.60 9.97 9.86
N ARG A 486 9.61 9.33 9.24
CA ARG A 486 8.55 10.06 8.50
C ARG A 486 7.62 10.90 9.38
N ARG A 487 7.70 10.79 10.71
CA ARG A 487 6.94 11.60 11.67
C ARG A 487 7.57 12.97 11.92
N PHE A 488 8.82 13.16 11.50
CA PHE A 488 9.50 14.44 11.66
C PHE A 488 8.90 15.52 10.74
N PRO A 489 9.02 16.81 11.12
CA PRO A 489 8.59 17.91 10.26
C PRO A 489 9.25 17.86 8.88
N ARG A 490 8.57 18.39 7.86
CA ARG A 490 9.06 18.41 6.47
C ARG A 490 10.48 18.96 6.33
N GLN A 491 10.83 20.00 7.08
CA GLN A 491 12.16 20.60 7.07
C GLN A 491 13.23 19.61 7.57
N ASN A 492 12.97 18.90 8.66
CA ASN A 492 13.89 17.89 9.20
C ASN A 492 14.06 16.72 8.24
N LEU A 493 13.00 16.30 7.54
CA LEU A 493 13.08 15.25 6.53
C LEU A 493 13.95 15.66 5.33
N GLN A 494 13.79 16.89 4.84
CA GLN A 494 14.63 17.44 3.77
C GLN A 494 16.10 17.55 4.19
N GLN A 495 16.33 18.02 5.41
CA GLN A 495 17.67 18.12 6.00
C GLN A 495 18.31 16.73 6.16
N PHE A 496 17.55 15.75 6.64
CA PHE A 496 17.98 14.37 6.78
C PHE A 496 18.46 13.78 5.45
N VAL A 497 17.65 13.89 4.37
CA VAL A 497 18.06 13.42 3.03
C VAL A 497 19.33 14.13 2.56
N ALA A 498 19.43 15.44 2.77
CA ALA A 498 20.60 16.21 2.38
C ALA A 498 21.86 15.83 3.20
N VAL A 499 21.71 15.39 4.46
CA VAL A 499 22.82 14.85 5.26
C VAL A 499 23.24 13.49 4.73
N LEU A 500 22.30 12.58 4.42
CA LEU A 500 22.61 11.27 3.83
C LEU A 500 23.44 11.43 2.55
N GLU A 501 23.04 12.33 1.65
CA GLU A 501 23.79 12.60 0.42
C GLU A 501 25.21 13.13 0.70
N ARG A 502 25.42 13.93 1.74
CA ARG A 502 26.76 14.40 2.12
C ARG A 502 27.62 13.29 2.71
N LEU A 503 27.02 12.39 3.49
CA LEU A 503 27.74 11.29 4.16
C LEU A 503 28.34 10.32 3.15
N ILE A 504 27.58 9.94 2.12
CA ILE A 504 28.02 8.99 1.10
C ILE A 504 29.05 9.56 0.10
N HIS A 505 29.33 10.86 0.17
CA HIS A 505 30.35 11.54 -0.65
C HIS A 505 31.53 12.07 0.20
N ALA A 506 31.57 11.75 1.50
CA ALA A 506 32.51 12.36 2.44
C ALA A 506 33.99 12.07 2.10
N ASP A 507 34.27 10.92 1.50
CA ASP A 507 35.60 10.44 1.10
C ASP A 507 35.87 10.62 -0.41
N GLY A 508 34.88 11.13 -1.17
CA GLY A 508 34.94 11.26 -2.63
C GLY A 508 34.73 9.96 -3.40
N LYS A 509 34.38 8.84 -2.73
CA LYS A 509 34.10 7.54 -3.35
C LYS A 509 32.87 6.90 -2.69
N THR A 510 31.75 6.91 -3.38
CA THR A 510 30.54 6.24 -2.88
C THR A 510 30.65 4.73 -3.04
N GLY A 511 30.52 3.99 -1.94
CA GLY A 511 30.36 2.54 -1.94
C GLY A 511 28.95 2.10 -2.36
N LEU A 512 28.82 0.88 -2.88
CA LEU A 512 27.52 0.33 -3.33
C LEU A 512 26.48 0.31 -2.20
N PHE A 513 26.88 -0.16 -1.01
CA PHE A 513 25.99 -0.24 0.15
C PHE A 513 25.51 1.15 0.59
N GLU A 514 26.43 2.14 0.63
CA GLU A 514 26.11 3.52 1.00
C GLU A 514 25.09 4.13 0.03
N TYR A 515 25.33 3.95 -1.27
CA TYR A 515 24.38 4.33 -2.32
C TYR A 515 23.02 3.66 -2.12
N CYS A 516 23.02 2.34 -1.92
CA CYS A 516 21.81 1.54 -1.74
C CYS A 516 20.99 2.02 -0.54
N LEU A 517 21.62 2.23 0.61
CA LEU A 517 20.98 2.69 1.83
C LEU A 517 20.43 4.12 1.66
N ALA A 518 21.25 5.05 1.15
CA ALA A 518 20.83 6.44 0.95
C ALA A 518 19.68 6.55 -0.05
N LYS A 519 19.71 5.78 -1.15
CA LYS A 519 18.63 5.78 -2.14
C LYS A 519 17.36 5.13 -1.65
N LEU A 520 17.43 4.01 -0.95
CA LEU A 520 16.25 3.36 -0.40
C LEU A 520 15.50 4.31 0.55
N ILE A 521 16.22 4.89 1.51
CA ILE A 521 15.62 5.79 2.50
C ILE A 521 15.23 7.13 1.88
N GLY A 522 16.06 7.69 0.99
CA GLY A 522 15.77 8.93 0.28
C GLY A 522 14.51 8.84 -0.59
N ALA A 523 14.32 7.72 -1.29
CA ALA A 523 13.11 7.45 -2.06
C ALA A 523 11.87 7.40 -1.15
N GLN A 524 11.93 6.63 -0.06
CA GLN A 524 10.83 6.53 0.89
C GLN A 524 10.47 7.87 1.54
N VAL A 525 11.46 8.69 1.91
CA VAL A 525 11.24 10.03 2.46
C VAL A 525 10.61 10.95 1.42
N THR A 526 11.10 10.92 0.18
CA THR A 526 10.54 11.71 -0.92
C THR A 526 9.08 11.33 -1.17
N ASP A 527 8.78 10.03 -1.17
CA ASP A 527 7.42 9.51 -1.34
C ASP A 527 6.49 9.91 -0.20
N ALA A 528 6.99 9.93 1.05
CA ALA A 528 6.22 10.40 2.20
C ALA A 528 5.97 11.92 2.19
N LEU A 529 6.86 12.71 1.59
CA LEU A 529 6.69 14.17 1.48
C LEU A 529 5.62 14.56 0.45
N ASP A 530 5.50 13.80 -0.65
CA ASP A 530 4.49 13.98 -1.70
C ASP A 530 3.83 12.66 -2.14
N PRO A 531 2.98 12.06 -1.28
CA PRO A 531 2.35 10.77 -1.55
C PRO A 531 1.54 10.73 -2.85
N PRO A 532 0.78 11.80 -3.24
CA PRO A 532 0.04 11.85 -4.50
C PRO A 532 0.88 11.60 -5.77
N ARG A 533 2.15 11.99 -5.73
CA ARG A 533 3.12 11.83 -6.82
C ARG A 533 3.96 10.56 -6.71
N SER A 534 4.09 9.99 -5.52
CA SER A 534 4.69 8.67 -5.33
C SER A 534 3.87 7.57 -6.00
N SER A 535 4.53 6.62 -6.68
CA SER A 535 3.89 5.47 -7.34
C SER A 535 2.82 5.81 -8.41
N THR A 536 3.15 6.64 -9.41
CA THR A 536 2.35 6.67 -10.65
C THR A 536 2.82 5.61 -11.63
N ILE A 537 1.92 4.71 -12.03
CA ILE A 537 2.20 3.79 -13.15
C ILE A 537 2.57 4.63 -14.37
N GLY A 538 3.77 4.38 -14.87
CA GLY A 538 4.35 5.10 -15.97
C GLY A 538 3.62 4.89 -17.31
N LYS A 539 4.06 5.67 -18.30
CA LYS A 539 3.56 5.60 -19.68
C LYS A 539 4.69 5.42 -20.70
N ARG A 540 5.95 5.52 -20.27
CA ARG A 540 7.12 5.34 -21.14
C ARG A 540 7.25 3.87 -21.51
N LYS A 541 7.78 3.62 -22.69
CA LYS A 541 8.17 2.28 -23.13
C LYS A 541 9.66 2.10 -22.92
N LEU A 542 10.12 0.85 -22.85
CA LEU A 542 11.55 0.53 -22.73
C LEU A 542 12.41 1.12 -23.85
N VAL A 543 11.84 1.24 -25.05
CA VAL A 543 12.51 1.85 -26.21
C VAL A 543 12.84 3.33 -25.97
N ASP A 544 12.04 4.03 -25.15
CA ASP A 544 12.24 5.45 -24.86
C ASP A 544 13.34 5.69 -23.81
N CYS A 545 13.84 4.63 -23.15
CA CYS A 545 14.71 4.71 -21.98
C CYS A 545 16.06 3.97 -22.19
N GLU A 546 16.50 3.81 -23.44
CA GLU A 546 17.67 3.03 -23.84
C GLU A 546 18.94 3.41 -23.05
N THR A 547 19.29 4.70 -22.98
CA THR A 547 20.45 5.17 -22.22
C THR A 547 20.36 4.82 -20.73
N ALA A 548 19.17 4.96 -20.14
CA ALA A 548 18.94 4.65 -18.73
C ALA A 548 19.07 3.14 -18.46
N VAL A 549 18.55 2.30 -19.37
CA VAL A 549 18.71 0.84 -19.31
C VAL A 549 20.19 0.46 -19.43
N VAL A 550 20.92 1.02 -20.39
CA VAL A 550 22.35 0.74 -20.56
C VAL A 550 23.15 1.12 -19.31
N HIS A 551 22.94 2.30 -18.73
CA HIS A 551 23.63 2.69 -17.50
C HIS A 551 23.29 1.77 -16.33
N LEU A 552 22.02 1.38 -16.18
CA LEU A 552 21.58 0.45 -15.14
C LEU A 552 22.31 -0.90 -15.25
N PHE A 553 22.31 -1.50 -16.44
CA PHE A 553 22.97 -2.79 -16.67
C PHE A 553 24.49 -2.71 -16.57
N SER A 554 25.12 -1.60 -16.99
CA SER A 554 26.56 -1.41 -16.79
C SER A 554 26.94 -1.41 -15.32
N VAL A 555 26.16 -0.73 -14.47
CA VAL A 555 26.42 -0.68 -13.03
C VAL A 555 26.11 -2.02 -12.36
N LEU A 556 24.97 -2.64 -12.71
CA LEU A 556 24.59 -3.95 -12.19
C LEU A 556 25.65 -5.01 -12.50
N ALA A 557 26.12 -5.05 -13.75
CA ALA A 557 27.15 -5.98 -14.18
C ALA A 557 28.50 -5.74 -13.49
N HIS A 558 28.90 -4.47 -13.32
CA HIS A 558 30.17 -4.13 -12.68
C HIS A 558 30.23 -4.54 -11.20
N PHE A 559 29.14 -4.33 -10.45
CA PHE A 559 29.09 -4.66 -9.02
C PHE A 559 28.66 -6.09 -8.72
N GLY A 560 28.16 -6.82 -9.73
CA GLY A 560 27.80 -8.23 -9.60
C GLY A 560 28.94 -9.20 -9.88
N HIS A 561 29.98 -8.78 -10.60
CA HIS A 561 31.06 -9.66 -11.04
C HIS A 561 32.43 -9.11 -10.64
N ASP A 562 33.31 -9.99 -10.16
CA ASP A 562 34.68 -9.62 -9.77
C ASP A 562 35.60 -9.34 -10.98
N ASP A 563 35.23 -9.83 -12.17
CA ASP A 563 36.04 -9.74 -13.38
C ASP A 563 35.30 -9.04 -14.56
N GLU A 564 36.07 -8.34 -15.39
CA GLU A 564 35.54 -7.58 -16.52
C GLU A 564 34.87 -8.48 -17.59
N VAL A 565 35.30 -9.74 -17.71
CA VAL A 565 34.74 -10.68 -18.68
C VAL A 565 33.36 -11.16 -18.22
N GLY A 566 33.21 -11.48 -16.93
CA GLY A 566 31.95 -11.77 -16.26
C GLY A 566 30.98 -10.59 -16.39
N ALA A 567 31.41 -9.39 -16.01
CA ALA A 567 30.59 -8.18 -16.12
C ALA A 567 30.11 -7.93 -17.55
N LYS A 568 31.00 -8.05 -18.55
CA LYS A 568 30.61 -7.89 -19.95
C LYS A 568 29.60 -8.94 -20.42
N ARG A 569 29.71 -10.18 -19.93
CA ARG A 569 28.76 -11.25 -20.23
C ARG A 569 27.38 -10.94 -19.63
N ALA A 570 27.33 -10.62 -18.34
CA ALA A 570 26.10 -10.26 -17.65
C ALA A 570 25.40 -9.05 -18.29
N PHE A 571 26.17 -8.02 -18.65
CA PHE A 571 25.67 -6.86 -19.38
C PHE A 571 25.00 -7.27 -20.71
N ASN A 572 25.68 -8.09 -21.52
CA ASN A 572 25.13 -8.53 -22.81
C ASN A 572 23.85 -9.37 -22.62
N VAL A 573 23.84 -10.31 -21.66
CA VAL A 573 22.67 -11.14 -21.34
C VAL A 573 21.48 -10.27 -20.96
N GLY A 574 21.69 -9.28 -20.08
CA GLY A 574 20.66 -8.34 -19.66
C GLY A 574 20.11 -7.48 -20.81
N ILE A 575 21.00 -6.89 -21.60
CA ILE A 575 20.62 -6.04 -22.74
C ILE A 575 19.89 -6.83 -23.83
N ASP A 576 20.36 -8.04 -24.15
CA ASP A 576 19.73 -8.90 -25.15
C ASP A 576 18.35 -9.36 -24.72
N ALA A 577 18.13 -9.57 -23.41
CA ALA A 577 16.82 -9.89 -22.86
C ALA A 577 15.82 -8.72 -23.04
N VAL A 578 16.28 -7.47 -23.02
CA VAL A 578 15.43 -6.29 -23.21
C VAL A 578 15.20 -5.96 -24.69
N TYR A 579 16.27 -5.88 -25.49
CA TYR A 579 16.23 -5.30 -26.85
C TYR A 579 16.37 -6.31 -28.00
N ARG A 580 16.64 -7.60 -27.72
CA ARG A 580 16.73 -8.69 -28.72
C ARG A 580 17.55 -8.34 -29.98
N GLN A 581 18.84 -8.00 -29.80
CA GLN A 581 19.89 -7.69 -30.80
C GLN A 581 20.24 -6.21 -30.98
N THR A 582 21.13 -5.71 -30.12
CA THR A 582 21.72 -4.35 -30.23
C THR A 582 23.22 -4.36 -29.94
N SER A 583 23.99 -3.54 -30.68
CA SER A 583 25.46 -3.43 -30.61
C SER A 583 25.97 -2.60 -29.42
N HIS A 584 25.34 -2.71 -28.24
CA HIS A 584 25.79 -1.97 -27.06
C HIS A 584 27.12 -2.51 -26.55
N ARG A 585 27.99 -1.60 -26.11
CA ARG A 585 29.27 -1.96 -25.51
C ARG A 585 29.20 -1.69 -24.01
N TYR A 586 29.57 -2.70 -23.23
CA TYR A 586 29.78 -2.55 -21.80
C TYR A 586 30.85 -1.47 -21.56
N ALA A 587 30.46 -0.47 -20.78
CA ALA A 587 31.34 0.57 -20.25
C ALA A 587 30.71 1.10 -18.95
N LEU A 588 31.47 1.09 -17.87
CA LEU A 588 31.07 1.72 -16.61
C LEU A 588 31.20 3.25 -16.76
N PRO A 589 30.13 4.03 -16.51
CA PRO A 589 30.24 5.48 -16.48
C PRO A 589 31.23 5.93 -15.38
N SER A 590 32.07 6.92 -15.68
CA SER A 590 33.01 7.48 -14.68
C SER A 590 32.29 8.05 -13.44
N ASP A 591 31.12 8.64 -13.66
CA ASP A 591 30.14 9.03 -12.62
C ASP A 591 28.96 8.05 -12.65
N TRP A 592 29.18 6.84 -12.14
CA TRP A 592 28.16 5.80 -12.11
C TRP A 592 26.98 6.15 -11.19
N VAL A 593 27.25 6.87 -10.08
CA VAL A 593 26.24 7.35 -9.12
C VAL A 593 25.29 8.32 -9.82
N GLY A 594 25.81 9.38 -10.44
CA GLY A 594 24.99 10.33 -11.17
C GLY A 594 24.30 9.73 -12.39
N ALA A 595 24.91 8.71 -13.03
CA ALA A 595 24.28 7.97 -14.11
C ALA A 595 23.03 7.21 -13.62
N LEU A 596 23.09 6.52 -12.49
CA LEU A 596 21.92 5.87 -11.89
C LEU A 596 20.88 6.88 -11.39
N ASP A 597 21.31 8.00 -10.81
CA ASP A 597 20.40 9.04 -10.31
C ASP A 597 19.56 9.68 -11.41
N ARG A 598 20.09 9.74 -12.63
CA ARG A 598 19.33 10.14 -13.82
C ARG A 598 18.50 9.00 -14.38
N ALA A 599 19.01 7.76 -14.36
CA ALA A 599 18.34 6.60 -14.93
C ALA A 599 17.11 6.15 -14.13
N LEU A 600 17.19 6.07 -12.80
CA LEU A 600 16.14 5.51 -11.95
C LEU A 600 14.79 6.26 -12.06
N PRO A 601 14.74 7.62 -12.04
CA PRO A 601 13.48 8.35 -12.23
C PRO A 601 12.87 8.11 -13.62
N GLU A 602 13.71 8.00 -14.65
CA GLU A 602 13.28 7.71 -16.02
C GLU A 602 12.68 6.30 -16.12
N LEU A 603 13.36 5.29 -15.58
CA LEU A 603 12.92 3.91 -15.55
C LEU A 603 11.68 3.71 -14.67
N ASN A 604 11.53 4.48 -13.60
CA ASN A 604 10.31 4.49 -12.80
C ASN A 604 9.08 4.95 -13.61
N GLY A 605 9.31 5.75 -14.67
CA GLY A 605 8.31 6.21 -15.63
C GLY A 605 7.86 5.18 -16.67
N LEU A 606 8.39 3.94 -16.62
CA LEU A 606 7.97 2.82 -17.46
C LEU A 606 6.56 2.33 -17.11
N ASP A 607 5.86 1.79 -18.11
CA ASP A 607 4.63 1.04 -17.88
C ASP A 607 4.88 -0.31 -17.18
N SER A 608 3.81 -1.01 -16.77
CA SER A 608 3.91 -2.25 -15.99
C SER A 608 4.65 -3.35 -16.76
N THR A 609 4.42 -3.46 -18.07
CA THR A 609 5.09 -4.45 -18.93
C THR A 609 6.58 -4.15 -19.08
N GLY A 610 6.94 -2.87 -19.23
CA GLY A 610 8.33 -2.44 -19.29
C GLY A 610 9.07 -2.72 -17.98
N LYS A 611 8.43 -2.49 -16.82
CA LYS A 611 9.01 -2.82 -15.51
C LYS A 611 9.18 -4.31 -15.29
N GLU A 612 8.20 -5.13 -15.71
CA GLU A 612 8.27 -6.60 -15.65
C GLU A 612 9.47 -7.12 -16.45
N LEU A 613 9.56 -6.74 -17.72
CA LEU A 613 10.66 -7.16 -18.60
C LEU A 613 12.03 -6.65 -18.12
N LEU A 614 12.08 -5.43 -17.59
CA LEU A 614 13.31 -4.88 -17.03
C LEU A 614 13.81 -5.71 -15.85
N ILE A 615 12.92 -6.08 -14.92
CA ILE A 615 13.29 -6.88 -13.75
C ILE A 615 13.68 -8.30 -14.17
N GLU A 616 12.94 -8.95 -15.07
CA GLU A 616 13.32 -10.25 -15.64
C GLU A 616 14.73 -10.22 -16.26
N ALA A 617 15.03 -9.17 -17.02
CA ALA A 617 16.34 -8.98 -17.64
C ALA A 617 17.45 -8.71 -16.61
N MET A 618 17.17 -7.91 -15.57
CA MET A 618 18.12 -7.68 -14.47
C MET A 618 18.47 -8.98 -13.76
N VAL A 619 17.46 -9.81 -13.44
CA VAL A 619 17.72 -11.09 -12.77
C VAL A 619 18.46 -12.04 -13.72
N SER A 620 18.16 -12.01 -15.02
CA SER A 620 18.93 -12.78 -16.01
C SER A 620 20.39 -12.36 -16.08
N ALA A 621 20.68 -11.06 -15.96
CA ALA A 621 22.05 -10.55 -15.90
C ALA A 621 22.78 -10.98 -14.63
N ILE A 622 22.11 -10.90 -13.47
CA ILE A 622 22.65 -11.34 -12.18
C ILE A 622 22.91 -12.86 -12.20
N ALA A 623 21.93 -13.66 -12.63
CA ALA A 623 22.01 -15.12 -12.62
C ALA A 623 22.88 -15.73 -13.75
N THR A 624 23.75 -14.94 -14.40
CA THR A 624 24.55 -15.40 -15.56
C THR A 624 25.53 -16.51 -15.19
N ASP A 625 26.00 -16.53 -13.94
CA ASP A 625 26.90 -17.53 -13.37
C ASP A 625 26.17 -18.56 -12.48
N ASN A 626 24.83 -18.56 -12.50
CA ASN A 626 23.96 -19.32 -11.58
C ASN A 626 24.19 -19.01 -10.09
N GLN A 627 24.79 -17.87 -9.76
CA GLN A 627 25.01 -17.43 -8.40
C GLN A 627 24.40 -16.04 -8.19
N VAL A 628 23.99 -15.75 -6.96
CA VAL A 628 23.58 -14.40 -6.57
C VAL A 628 24.30 -14.02 -5.30
N VAL A 629 25.12 -12.99 -5.39
CA VAL A 629 25.85 -12.44 -4.24
C VAL A 629 24.95 -11.45 -3.49
N VAL A 630 25.19 -11.25 -2.18
CA VAL A 630 24.42 -10.32 -1.34
C VAL A 630 24.37 -8.90 -1.94
N ALA A 631 25.47 -8.44 -2.53
CA ALA A 631 25.56 -7.12 -3.17
C ALA A 631 24.58 -6.97 -4.35
N GLU A 632 24.41 -8.03 -5.15
CA GLU A 632 23.49 -8.04 -6.29
C GLU A 632 22.03 -8.07 -5.83
N ALA A 633 21.72 -8.89 -4.81
CA ALA A 633 20.40 -8.94 -4.22
C ALA A 633 20.01 -7.59 -3.59
N GLU A 634 20.94 -6.91 -2.91
CA GLU A 634 20.71 -5.59 -2.34
C GLU A 634 20.52 -4.52 -3.40
N LEU A 635 21.36 -4.48 -4.44
CA LEU A 635 21.25 -3.54 -5.55
C LEU A 635 19.93 -3.75 -6.32
N LEU A 636 19.60 -5.00 -6.65
CA LEU A 636 18.32 -5.37 -7.26
C LEU A 636 17.16 -4.87 -6.40
N ARG A 637 17.18 -5.09 -5.09
CA ARG A 637 16.13 -4.64 -4.18
C ARG A 637 16.00 -3.11 -4.16
N VAL A 638 17.11 -2.37 -4.15
CA VAL A 638 17.07 -0.91 -4.16
C VAL A 638 16.52 -0.38 -5.48
N ILE A 639 16.92 -0.95 -6.60
CA ILE A 639 16.38 -0.60 -7.91
C ILE A 639 14.88 -0.92 -7.95
N CYS A 640 14.48 -2.11 -7.52
CA CYS A 640 13.09 -2.52 -7.38
C CYS A 640 12.28 -1.53 -6.50
N ALA A 641 12.82 -1.11 -5.35
CA ALA A 641 12.20 -0.10 -4.49
C ALA A 641 12.05 1.25 -5.20
N ALA A 642 13.09 1.73 -5.89
CA ALA A 642 13.05 2.99 -6.66
C ALA A 642 12.03 2.93 -7.83
N LEU A 643 11.84 1.75 -8.41
CA LEU A 643 10.84 1.48 -9.43
C LEU A 643 9.43 1.21 -8.87
N HIS A 644 9.23 1.27 -7.55
CA HIS A 644 7.98 0.92 -6.86
C HIS A 644 7.50 -0.51 -7.15
N CYS A 645 8.45 -1.43 -7.28
CA CYS A 645 8.28 -2.86 -7.44
C CYS A 645 8.80 -3.53 -6.16
N PRO A 646 7.97 -3.79 -5.14
CA PRO A 646 8.45 -4.30 -3.87
C PRO A 646 9.03 -5.71 -4.05
N LEU A 647 10.29 -5.87 -3.63
CA LEU A 647 11.02 -7.14 -3.68
C LEU A 647 11.41 -7.55 -2.25
N PRO A 648 11.14 -8.80 -1.83
CA PRO A 648 11.57 -9.33 -0.55
C PRO A 648 13.11 -9.32 -0.36
N PRO A 649 13.62 -9.48 0.88
CA PRO A 649 15.04 -9.35 1.20
C PRO A 649 15.93 -10.45 0.64
N LEU A 650 15.36 -11.61 0.27
CA LEU A 650 16.09 -12.76 -0.26
C LEU A 650 15.37 -13.30 -1.48
N LEU A 651 16.14 -13.71 -2.48
CA LEU A 651 15.66 -14.48 -3.61
C LEU A 651 15.61 -15.93 -3.15
N SER A 652 14.49 -16.38 -2.56
CA SER A 652 14.41 -17.78 -2.14
C SER A 652 14.42 -18.71 -3.35
N VAL A 653 15.28 -19.72 -3.25
CA VAL A 653 15.42 -20.84 -4.19
C VAL A 653 14.52 -21.98 -3.70
N ALA A 654 13.79 -22.61 -4.62
CA ALA A 654 13.02 -23.83 -4.37
C ALA A 654 13.93 -25.06 -4.21
#